data_AF-A0A2N6U4T5-F1
#
_entry.id   AF-A0A2N6U4T5-F1
#
_cell.length_a   1.000
_cell.length_b   1.000
_cell.length_c   1.000
_cell.angle_alpha   90.00
_cell.angle_beta   90.00
_cell.angle_gamma   90.00
#
_symmetry.space_group_name_H-M   'P 1'
#
loop_
_entity.id
_entity.type
_entity.pdbx_description
1 polymer ?
#
loop_
_entity_poly.entity_id
_entity_poly.type
_entity_poly.pdbx_seq_one_letter_code
_entity_poly.pdbx_strand_id
1 'polypeptide(L)'
;MTSSSTRAINDRIIWVDCEMTGLDKQRDALVEIAVLVTDADLNILGDGVDVVIKPPAEALQGMDPFVVNMHTVSGLLEELDGGMTLAEAEAQCLAYVKEFCPEPGKAPLAGNSVGTDRTFLDRDVPEFAGWLSYRTIDVSSLKELAKRWFPRVYYNIPAKHGGHRALADIRESIQELKYYRQVLIVPEPGPTTAQAQEAARAFELRDTQETAVTDTAARPHLPWLDRPSHHTWLEAEGDELLMFGSESVREDGGFAWLNSQGQPDLSRPAELWITCRMTHCFALGHLMGRPGLGRLADHGLTSLRDVFRDEEHGGWYSAVADGSPVDDSKQAYAHAFVVLAAASCTAAGRPGARELLDEALTVLDEKFFDEAAGMSVDSFDRTFTDCEQYRGINANMHTVEGLLAAADVTGERRWLDRAVGIATRAIDEFARANDWALPEHFDVDWNPLLDYNKDQPAHPFRPYGATIGHWIEWARLVLHARAALIALDGEAPEWMLEAATALMEKSAAAFGADGQPGFVYTVDWDGTPVSRERMHWVPAEAVGAAAVMYQVTGERVWAERYEQWWAYISAYLLDPEDGSWFHELDQNNAPQGVTWPGKPDIYHAYQATLIPRLPVTPTLAAAMRDGLLDSTL
;
A
#
# COMPACT_ATOMS: atom_id res chain seq x y z
N MET A 1 13.87 48.15 -24.76
CA MET A 1 15.22 48.22 -24.15
C MET A 1 15.11 48.93 -22.81
N THR A 2 14.65 48.20 -21.79
CA THR A 2 15.03 48.47 -20.40
C THR A 2 16.38 47.77 -20.19
N SER A 3 17.27 48.46 -19.50
CA SER A 3 18.72 48.21 -19.45
C SER A 3 19.10 46.78 -19.05
N SER A 4 20.09 46.22 -19.74
CA SER A 4 20.84 45.01 -19.33
C SER A 4 21.28 45.05 -17.86
N SER A 5 21.52 46.24 -17.31
CA SER A 5 21.92 46.42 -15.90
C SER A 5 20.82 46.14 -14.88
N THR A 6 19.53 46.24 -15.25
CA THR A 6 18.40 46.02 -14.31
C THR A 6 18.05 44.55 -14.19
N ARG A 7 18.24 43.74 -15.25
CA ARG A 7 18.20 42.26 -15.16
C ARG A 7 19.27 41.75 -14.19
N ALA A 8 20.49 42.29 -14.29
CA ALA A 8 21.64 41.83 -13.49
C ALA A 8 21.54 42.03 -11.97
N ILE A 9 20.67 42.93 -11.48
CA ILE A 9 20.44 43.12 -10.03
C ILE A 9 19.23 42.31 -9.53
N ASN A 10 18.17 42.20 -10.34
CA ASN A 10 16.96 41.48 -9.93
C ASN A 10 17.11 39.96 -9.95
N ASP A 11 18.09 39.44 -10.70
CA ASP A 11 18.37 38.01 -10.81
C ASP A 11 19.51 37.55 -9.87
N ARG A 12 19.85 38.36 -8.85
CA ARG A 12 20.88 38.03 -7.85
C ARG A 12 20.39 36.93 -6.91
N ILE A 13 21.31 36.07 -6.47
CA ILE A 13 21.05 35.00 -5.50
C ILE A 13 21.96 35.22 -4.30
N ILE A 14 21.40 35.14 -3.09
CA ILE A 14 22.17 35.25 -1.84
C ILE A 14 22.40 33.85 -1.29
N TRP A 15 23.65 33.45 -1.21
CA TRP A 15 24.09 32.16 -0.72
C TRP A 15 24.50 32.28 0.73
N VAL A 16 23.95 31.43 1.60
CA VAL A 16 24.27 31.41 3.02
C VAL A 16 24.48 29.97 3.46
N ASP A 17 25.48 29.79 4.32
CA ASP A 17 25.71 28.59 5.11
C ASP A 17 26.08 29.04 6.51
N CYS A 18 25.61 28.30 7.50
CA CYS A 18 25.78 28.58 8.90
C CYS A 18 26.37 27.35 9.59
N GLU A 19 27.28 27.60 10.52
CA GLU A 19 27.70 26.58 11.47
C GLU A 19 27.01 26.81 12.81
N MET A 20 26.61 25.73 13.46
CA MET A 20 25.87 25.76 14.73
C MET A 20 26.50 24.83 15.76
N THR A 21 26.16 25.02 17.04
CA THR A 21 26.52 24.06 18.11
C THR A 21 25.67 22.78 18.07
N GLY A 22 24.70 22.70 17.16
CA GLY A 22 23.78 21.60 16.93
C GLY A 22 22.57 22.07 16.12
N LEU A 23 21.54 21.22 15.97
CA LEU A 23 20.37 21.51 15.13
C LEU A 23 19.08 21.81 15.92
N ASP A 24 19.16 21.86 17.25
CA ASP A 24 18.03 22.20 18.11
C ASP A 24 17.79 23.71 18.11
N LYS A 25 16.63 24.08 17.57
CA LYS A 25 16.20 25.48 17.39
C LYS A 25 16.05 26.28 18.69
N GLN A 26 15.99 25.63 19.85
CA GLN A 26 15.86 26.30 21.14
C GLN A 26 17.19 26.36 21.89
N ARG A 27 18.01 25.32 21.79
CA ARG A 27 19.20 25.14 22.63
C ARG A 27 20.50 25.51 21.94
N ASP A 28 20.59 25.26 20.63
CA ASP A 28 21.85 25.42 19.92
C ASP A 28 22.05 26.85 19.42
N ALA A 29 23.31 27.28 19.35
CA ALA A 29 23.71 28.63 18.97
C ALA A 29 24.30 28.66 17.56
N LEU A 30 24.05 29.75 16.85
CA LEU A 30 24.71 30.11 15.60
C LEU A 30 26.13 30.59 15.88
N VAL A 31 27.13 29.99 15.23
CA VAL A 31 28.56 30.22 15.53
C VAL A 31 29.41 30.66 14.34
N GLU A 32 28.97 30.44 13.10
CA GLU A 32 29.58 31.00 11.90
C GLU A 32 28.49 31.35 10.89
N ILE A 33 28.63 32.44 10.16
CA ILE A 33 27.78 32.77 9.01
C ILE A 33 28.71 33.13 7.85
N ALA A 34 28.56 32.44 6.72
CA ALA A 34 29.16 32.87 5.46
C ALA A 34 28.09 33.33 4.48
N VAL A 35 28.38 34.40 3.74
CA VAL A 35 27.48 34.97 2.76
C VAL A 35 28.22 35.26 1.45
N LEU A 36 27.68 34.79 0.33
CA LEU A 36 28.10 35.16 -1.02
C LEU A 36 26.90 35.63 -1.84
N VAL A 37 27.14 36.52 -2.80
CA VAL A 37 26.12 36.88 -3.80
C VAL A 37 26.59 36.43 -5.17
N THR A 38 25.70 35.81 -5.95
CA THR A 38 25.96 35.50 -7.36
C THR A 38 25.03 36.25 -8.30
N ASP A 39 25.42 36.35 -9.57
CA ASP A 39 24.48 36.64 -10.66
C ASP A 39 23.67 35.38 -11.04
N ALA A 40 22.80 35.51 -12.04
CA ALA A 40 21.97 34.42 -12.57
C ALA A 40 22.78 33.27 -13.17
N ASP A 41 24.02 33.54 -13.58
CA ASP A 41 24.94 32.55 -14.16
C ASP A 41 25.88 31.95 -13.12
N LEU A 42 25.57 32.16 -11.84
CA LEU A 42 26.30 31.60 -10.71
C LEU A 42 27.76 32.09 -10.65
N ASN A 43 28.02 33.29 -11.16
CA ASN A 43 29.30 33.98 -10.96
C ASN A 43 29.27 34.73 -9.63
N ILE A 44 30.26 34.49 -8.78
CA ILE A 44 30.39 35.12 -7.45
C ILE A 44 30.74 36.60 -7.61
N LEU A 45 30.10 37.44 -6.81
CA LEU A 45 30.21 38.89 -6.84
C LEU A 45 30.82 39.38 -5.52
N GLY A 46 32.00 39.97 -5.62
CA GLY A 46 32.81 40.33 -4.46
C GLY A 46 33.45 39.12 -3.77
N ASP A 47 34.04 39.36 -2.61
CA ASP A 47 34.83 38.36 -1.89
C ASP A 47 34.00 37.50 -0.91
N GLY A 48 32.80 37.98 -0.54
CA GLY A 48 31.93 37.38 0.47
C GLY A 48 32.09 37.98 1.85
N VAL A 49 31.27 37.51 2.78
CA VAL A 49 31.42 37.71 4.22
C VAL A 49 31.57 36.35 4.88
N ASP A 50 32.43 36.28 5.88
CA ASP A 50 32.65 35.10 6.72
C ASP A 50 32.88 35.61 8.14
N VAL A 51 31.92 35.36 9.03
CA VAL A 51 31.90 35.91 10.39
C VAL A 51 31.75 34.80 11.41
N VAL A 52 32.71 34.73 12.33
CA VAL A 52 32.68 33.83 13.48
C VAL A 52 32.03 34.54 14.66
N ILE A 53 31.07 33.89 15.29
CA ILE A 53 30.22 34.43 16.35
C ILE A 53 30.56 33.71 17.65
N LYS A 54 30.76 34.47 18.72
CA LYS A 54 31.02 33.90 20.05
C LYS A 54 29.72 33.38 20.67
N PRO A 55 29.54 32.06 20.86
CA PRO A 55 28.33 31.52 21.48
C PRO A 55 28.32 31.71 23.01
N PRO A 56 27.14 31.63 23.65
CA PRO A 56 27.04 31.49 25.10
C PRO A 56 27.78 30.24 25.61
N ALA A 57 28.29 30.30 26.84
CA ALA A 57 29.05 29.19 27.43
C ALA A 57 28.22 27.91 27.56
N GLU A 58 26.91 28.04 27.79
CA GLU A 58 25.97 26.92 27.93
C GLU A 58 25.82 26.14 26.62
N ALA A 59 25.81 26.84 25.48
CA ALA A 59 25.70 26.20 24.15
C ALA A 59 26.94 25.39 23.80
N LEU A 60 28.14 25.85 24.22
CA LEU A 60 29.38 25.09 24.06
C LEU A 60 29.42 23.83 24.93
N GLN A 61 28.93 23.92 26.17
CA GLN A 61 28.89 22.77 27.08
C GLN A 61 27.87 21.71 26.66
N GLY A 62 26.78 22.12 26.00
CA GLY A 62 25.73 21.24 25.51
C GLY A 62 26.00 20.61 24.14
N MET A 63 27.13 20.93 23.49
CA MET A 63 27.47 20.47 22.15
C MET A 63 27.67 18.95 22.11
N ASP A 64 27.04 18.28 21.15
CA ASP A 64 27.18 16.83 20.96
C ASP A 64 28.63 16.45 20.59
N PRO A 65 29.18 15.31 21.05
CA PRO A 65 30.54 14.88 20.72
C PRO A 65 30.87 14.86 19.22
N PHE A 66 29.90 14.57 18.36
CA PHE A 66 30.06 14.63 16.91
C PHE A 66 30.34 16.05 16.43
N VAL A 67 29.54 17.02 16.90
CA VAL A 67 29.68 18.44 16.53
C VAL A 67 30.97 19.02 17.12
N VAL A 68 31.33 18.65 18.35
CA VAL A 68 32.63 19.02 18.94
C VAL A 68 33.77 18.56 18.06
N ASN A 69 33.75 17.28 17.63
CA ASN A 69 34.80 16.74 16.78
C ASN A 69 34.84 17.43 15.41
N MET A 70 33.67 17.69 14.80
CA MET A 70 33.56 18.40 13.53
C MET A 70 34.22 19.79 13.60
N HIS A 71 33.84 20.60 14.58
CA HIS A 71 34.39 21.96 14.76
C HIS A 71 35.84 21.98 15.23
N THR A 72 36.30 20.91 15.88
CA THR A 72 37.72 20.71 16.19
C THR A 72 38.52 20.45 14.91
N VAL A 73 38.01 19.59 14.02
CA VAL A 73 38.69 19.25 12.76
C VAL A 73 38.69 20.42 11.79
N SER A 74 37.61 21.21 11.73
CA SER A 74 37.53 22.41 10.88
C SER A 74 38.36 23.60 11.40
N GLY A 75 38.79 23.54 12.67
CA GLY A 75 39.49 24.62 13.36
C GLY A 75 38.57 25.71 13.91
N LEU A 76 37.27 25.66 13.61
CA LEU A 76 36.31 26.68 14.04
C LEU A 76 36.24 26.82 15.56
N LEU A 77 36.36 25.71 16.30
CA LEU A 77 36.26 25.71 17.76
C LEU A 77 37.33 26.60 18.43
N GLU A 78 38.52 26.74 17.81
CA GLU A 78 39.61 27.59 18.33
C GLU A 78 39.35 29.08 18.08
N GLU A 79 38.53 29.42 17.07
CA GLU A 79 38.20 30.80 16.68
C GLU A 79 37.05 31.38 17.52
N LEU A 80 36.16 30.53 18.07
CA LEU A 80 34.92 30.96 18.73
C LEU A 80 35.12 31.93 19.90
N ASP A 81 36.19 31.77 20.71
CA ASP A 81 36.41 32.64 21.87
C ASP A 81 36.73 34.09 21.46
N GLY A 82 37.35 34.25 20.27
CA GLY A 82 37.63 35.54 19.64
C GLY A 82 36.53 36.03 18.69
N GLY A 83 35.44 35.27 18.56
CA GLY A 83 34.30 35.61 17.71
C GLY A 83 33.60 36.91 18.11
N MET A 84 32.89 37.50 17.16
CA MET A 84 32.13 38.73 17.37
C MET A 84 30.76 38.45 17.99
N THR A 85 30.03 39.52 18.34
CA THR A 85 28.64 39.41 18.79
C THR A 85 27.68 39.18 17.61
N LEU A 86 26.51 38.59 17.88
CA LEU A 86 25.46 38.41 16.87
C LEU A 86 25.08 39.73 16.17
N ALA A 87 25.00 40.83 16.91
CA ALA A 87 24.66 42.15 16.34
C ALA A 87 25.74 42.67 15.38
N GLU A 88 27.02 42.40 15.65
CA GLU A 88 28.13 42.76 14.76
C GLU A 88 28.14 41.88 13.50
N ALA A 89 27.89 40.58 13.66
CA ALA A 89 27.77 39.66 12.54
C ALA A 89 26.60 40.04 11.62
N GLU A 90 25.42 40.30 12.19
CA GLU A 90 24.25 40.77 11.46
C GLU A 90 24.53 42.06 10.68
N ALA A 91 25.19 43.04 11.31
CA ALA A 91 25.54 44.29 10.66
C ALA A 91 26.50 44.09 9.46
N GLN A 92 27.48 43.17 9.58
CA GLN A 92 28.42 42.87 8.50
C GLN A 92 27.75 42.13 7.34
N CYS A 93 26.95 41.09 7.63
CA CYS A 93 26.18 40.37 6.63
C CYS A 93 25.21 41.29 5.88
N LEU A 94 24.51 42.18 6.60
CA LEU A 94 23.63 43.19 6.01
C LEU A 94 24.38 44.19 5.13
N ALA A 95 25.54 44.67 5.57
CA ALA A 95 26.33 45.63 4.79
C ALA A 95 26.74 45.05 3.44
N TYR A 96 27.23 43.81 3.42
CA TYR A 96 27.61 43.10 2.21
C TYR A 96 26.42 42.84 1.28
N VAL A 97 25.32 42.31 1.81
CA VAL A 97 24.14 42.03 0.98
C VAL A 97 23.53 43.31 0.43
N LYS A 98 23.51 44.42 1.18
CA LYS A 98 23.00 45.72 0.68
C LYS A 98 23.82 46.29 -0.49
N GLU A 99 25.10 45.96 -0.59
CA GLU A 99 25.94 46.38 -1.72
C GLU A 99 25.46 45.75 -3.05
N PHE A 100 25.10 44.47 -3.01
CA PHE A 100 24.78 43.69 -4.21
C PHE A 100 23.28 43.50 -4.45
N CYS A 101 22.49 43.55 -3.38
CA CYS A 101 21.05 43.35 -3.34
C CYS A 101 20.41 44.50 -2.51
N PRO A 102 20.32 45.72 -3.06
CA PRO A 102 19.88 46.91 -2.31
C PRO A 102 18.40 46.88 -1.91
N GLU A 103 17.60 45.97 -2.49
CA GLU A 103 16.19 45.80 -2.16
C GLU A 103 15.96 44.59 -1.25
N PRO A 104 15.38 44.76 -0.05
CA PRO A 104 15.13 43.66 0.88
C PRO A 104 14.07 42.69 0.35
N GLY A 105 14.25 41.40 0.64
CA GLY A 105 13.27 40.34 0.36
C GLY A 105 13.15 39.94 -1.12
N LYS A 106 13.98 40.50 -1.99
CA LYS A 106 13.94 40.24 -3.44
C LYS A 106 14.76 39.03 -3.86
N ALA A 107 16.03 38.97 -3.44
CA ALA A 107 16.93 37.91 -3.83
C ALA A 107 16.67 36.63 -3.01
N PRO A 108 16.53 35.45 -3.65
CA PRO A 108 16.32 34.20 -2.94
C PRO A 108 17.53 33.80 -2.09
N LEU A 109 17.24 33.15 -0.97
CA LEU A 109 18.24 32.43 -0.17
C LEU A 109 18.62 31.14 -0.88
N ALA A 110 19.91 30.82 -0.97
CA ALA A 110 20.41 29.60 -1.59
C ALA A 110 21.47 28.91 -0.73
N GLY A 111 21.54 27.59 -0.84
CA GLY A 111 22.49 26.75 -0.11
C GLY A 111 22.10 25.28 -0.20
N ASN A 112 22.85 24.42 0.48
CA ASN A 112 22.52 22.99 0.62
C ASN A 112 21.78 22.77 1.93
N SER A 113 20.59 22.16 1.91
CA SER A 113 19.77 21.95 3.11
C SER A 113 19.49 23.25 3.89
N VAL A 114 19.44 24.37 3.14
CA VAL A 114 19.49 25.75 3.65
C VAL A 114 18.25 26.16 4.45
N GLY A 115 17.21 25.32 4.45
CA GLY A 115 16.05 25.49 5.35
C GLY A 115 16.43 25.39 6.83
N THR A 116 17.51 24.67 7.16
CA THR A 116 18.05 24.59 8.52
C THR A 116 18.65 25.94 8.91
N ASP A 117 19.57 26.46 8.11
CA ASP A 117 20.21 27.77 8.28
C ASP A 117 19.18 28.88 8.41
N ARG A 118 18.17 28.88 7.53
CA ARG A 118 17.07 29.86 7.56
C ARG A 118 16.44 29.97 8.94
N THR A 119 16.25 28.85 9.63
CA THR A 119 15.65 28.83 10.96
C THR A 119 16.51 29.60 11.98
N PHE A 120 17.82 29.40 11.97
CA PHE A 120 18.74 30.07 12.88
C PHE A 120 18.89 31.55 12.52
N LEU A 121 18.93 31.88 11.22
CA LEU A 121 18.97 33.26 10.75
C LEU A 121 17.72 34.05 11.20
N ASP A 122 16.52 33.48 11.02
CA ASP A 122 15.27 34.13 11.44
C ASP A 122 15.20 34.36 12.96
N ARG A 123 15.86 33.50 13.75
CA ARG A 123 15.88 33.60 15.22
C ARG A 123 16.93 34.61 15.72
N ASP A 124 18.15 34.52 15.19
CA ASP A 124 19.34 35.14 15.78
C ASP A 124 19.79 36.42 15.09
N VAL A 125 19.51 36.56 13.78
CA VAL A 125 19.86 37.72 12.96
C VAL A 125 18.66 38.17 12.09
N PRO A 126 17.53 38.55 12.72
CA PRO A 126 16.26 38.77 12.04
C PRO A 126 16.24 39.94 11.05
N GLU A 127 17.05 40.99 11.23
CA GLU A 127 17.18 42.07 10.26
C GLU A 127 17.89 41.59 8.99
N PHE A 128 18.95 40.78 9.13
CA PHE A 128 19.59 40.12 7.99
C PHE A 128 18.65 39.14 7.30
N ALA A 129 17.96 38.29 8.06
CA ALA A 129 17.02 37.32 7.53
C ALA A 129 15.83 37.98 6.81
N GLY A 130 15.44 39.20 7.23
CA GLY A 130 14.45 40.04 6.56
C GLY A 130 14.92 40.59 5.20
N TRP A 131 16.22 40.58 4.92
CA TRP A 131 16.78 40.95 3.62
C TRP A 131 16.71 39.81 2.60
N LEU A 132 16.67 38.57 3.08
CA LEU A 132 16.55 37.36 2.27
C LEU A 132 15.08 37.14 1.84
N SER A 133 14.84 36.75 0.59
CA SER A 133 13.49 36.37 0.16
C SER A 133 12.97 35.15 0.92
N TYR A 134 11.65 35.03 1.03
CA TYR A 134 10.99 33.81 1.49
C TYR A 134 11.18 32.64 0.50
N ARG A 135 11.54 32.93 -0.76
CA ARG A 135 11.87 31.92 -1.77
C ARG A 135 13.27 31.40 -1.53
N THR A 136 13.41 30.09 -1.59
CA THR A 136 14.66 29.38 -1.36
C THR A 136 15.07 28.56 -2.57
N ILE A 137 16.35 28.58 -2.91
CA ILE A 137 16.98 27.67 -3.86
C ILE A 137 17.77 26.66 -3.02
N ASP A 138 17.14 25.54 -2.68
CA ASP A 138 17.78 24.46 -1.94
C ASP A 138 18.40 23.45 -2.91
N VAL A 139 19.74 23.46 -2.99
CA VAL A 139 20.50 22.57 -3.88
C VAL A 139 20.27 21.09 -3.53
N SER A 140 19.97 20.79 -2.26
CA SER A 140 19.67 19.42 -1.82
C SER A 140 18.34 18.89 -2.39
N SER A 141 17.41 19.77 -2.80
CA SER A 141 16.21 19.35 -3.54
C SER A 141 16.58 18.71 -4.87
N LEU A 142 17.50 19.31 -5.62
CA LEU A 142 17.98 18.75 -6.90
C LEU A 142 18.75 17.45 -6.69
N LYS A 143 19.50 17.33 -5.60
CA LYS A 143 20.19 16.10 -5.21
C LYS A 143 19.23 14.93 -5.00
N GLU A 144 18.14 15.14 -4.25
CA GLU A 144 17.12 14.11 -4.01
C GLU A 144 16.35 13.72 -5.28
N LEU A 145 16.09 14.68 -6.18
CA LEU A 145 15.49 14.41 -7.49
C LEU A 145 16.45 13.63 -8.40
N ALA A 146 17.73 14.01 -8.46
CA ALA A 146 18.75 13.30 -9.22
C ALA A 146 18.88 11.84 -8.76
N LYS A 147 18.84 11.57 -7.45
CA LYS A 147 18.90 10.21 -6.90
C LYS A 147 17.79 9.30 -7.41
N ARG A 148 16.57 9.82 -7.56
CA ARG A 148 15.37 9.07 -7.96
C ARG A 148 15.24 8.93 -9.47
N TRP A 149 15.45 10.01 -10.20
CA TRP A 149 15.21 10.05 -11.64
C TRP A 149 16.43 9.64 -12.46
N PHE A 150 17.64 9.97 -11.98
CA PHE A 150 18.88 9.75 -12.73
C PHE A 150 20.05 9.35 -11.81
N PRO A 151 20.08 8.11 -11.26
CA PRO A 151 21.10 7.69 -10.30
C PRO A 151 22.56 7.93 -10.74
N ARG A 152 22.83 7.88 -12.05
CA ARG A 152 24.17 8.19 -12.61
C ARG A 152 24.60 9.64 -12.36
N VAL A 153 23.67 10.60 -12.41
CA VAL A 153 23.94 12.00 -12.05
C VAL A 153 24.28 12.10 -10.57
N TYR A 154 23.49 11.44 -9.72
CA TYR A 154 23.71 11.44 -8.26
C TYR A 154 25.09 10.87 -7.87
N TYR A 155 25.51 9.74 -8.43
CA TYR A 155 26.80 9.13 -8.08
C TYR A 155 28.03 9.85 -8.67
N ASN A 156 27.84 10.92 -9.46
CA ASN A 156 28.93 11.71 -10.05
C ASN A 156 28.89 13.19 -9.62
N ILE A 157 28.22 13.49 -8.50
CA ILE A 157 28.28 14.82 -7.88
C ILE A 157 29.75 15.15 -7.53
N PRO A 158 30.22 16.39 -7.80
CA PRO A 158 31.57 16.81 -7.41
C PRO A 158 31.86 16.56 -5.93
N ALA A 159 33.05 16.05 -5.62
CA ALA A 159 33.46 15.81 -4.23
C ALA A 159 33.57 17.13 -3.46
N LYS A 160 33.12 17.11 -2.21
CA LYS A 160 33.27 18.21 -1.25
C LYS A 160 34.64 18.13 -0.56
N HIS A 161 35.28 19.28 -0.40
CA HIS A 161 36.60 19.49 0.18
C HIS A 161 36.62 20.64 1.20
N GLY A 162 35.48 21.27 1.48
CA GLY A 162 35.35 22.50 2.28
C GLY A 162 35.59 22.34 3.78
N GLY A 163 35.53 21.10 4.29
CA GLY A 163 35.95 20.77 5.65
C GLY A 163 35.05 21.34 6.74
N HIS A 164 33.76 21.60 6.47
CA HIS A 164 32.80 22.18 7.42
C HIS A 164 33.23 23.58 7.88
N ARG A 165 33.51 24.43 6.89
CA ARG A 165 33.70 25.87 7.07
C ARG A 165 32.74 26.57 6.15
N ALA A 166 31.94 27.48 6.70
CA ALA A 166 30.74 27.98 6.03
C ALA A 166 31.05 28.57 4.63
N LEU A 167 32.13 29.36 4.50
CA LEU A 167 32.50 30.00 3.24
C LEU A 167 32.96 29.01 2.16
N ALA A 168 33.60 27.90 2.54
CA ALA A 168 34.00 26.87 1.61
C ALA A 168 32.77 26.06 1.15
N ASP A 169 31.89 25.72 2.08
CA ASP A 169 30.71 24.90 1.83
C ASP A 169 29.67 25.62 0.94
N ILE A 170 29.49 26.95 1.05
CA ILE A 170 28.69 27.71 0.06
C ILE A 170 29.30 27.73 -1.34
N ARG A 171 30.64 27.82 -1.45
CA ARG A 171 31.29 27.78 -2.78
C ARG A 171 31.09 26.43 -3.43
N GLU A 172 31.14 25.35 -2.67
CA GLU A 172 30.86 24.00 -3.15
C GLU A 172 29.39 23.82 -3.53
N SER A 173 28.47 24.41 -2.76
CA SER A 173 27.04 24.43 -3.10
C SER A 173 26.77 25.15 -4.43
N ILE A 174 27.49 26.25 -4.71
CA ILE A 174 27.44 26.93 -6.02
C ILE A 174 27.95 26.02 -7.15
N GLN A 175 29.05 25.28 -6.92
CA GLN A 175 29.58 24.34 -7.92
C GLN A 175 28.63 23.15 -8.16
N GLU A 176 28.00 22.64 -7.10
CA GLU A 176 27.02 21.57 -7.20
C GLU A 176 25.79 22.03 -8.00
N LEU A 177 25.30 23.26 -7.81
CA LEU A 177 24.21 23.80 -8.64
C LEU A 177 24.63 23.98 -10.11
N LYS A 178 25.88 24.40 -10.37
CA LYS A 178 26.43 24.45 -11.74
C LYS A 178 26.42 23.07 -12.39
N TYR A 179 26.80 22.03 -11.64
CA TYR A 179 26.75 20.65 -12.10
C TYR A 179 25.32 20.23 -12.47
N TYR A 180 24.33 20.43 -11.59
CA TYR A 180 22.94 20.08 -11.90
C TYR A 180 22.37 20.88 -13.08
N ARG A 181 22.69 22.18 -13.21
CA ARG A 181 22.30 22.99 -14.38
C ARG A 181 22.80 22.35 -15.69
N GLN A 182 23.97 21.72 -15.68
CA GLN A 182 24.56 21.12 -16.87
C GLN A 182 23.98 19.74 -17.22
N VAL A 183 23.69 18.90 -16.22
CA VAL A 183 23.38 17.47 -16.47
C VAL A 183 21.95 17.05 -16.12
N LEU A 184 21.22 17.83 -15.33
CA LEU A 184 19.86 17.52 -14.87
C LEU A 184 18.80 18.45 -15.48
N ILE A 185 19.17 19.70 -15.79
CA ILE A 185 18.28 20.70 -16.38
C ILE A 185 18.45 20.71 -17.91
N VAL A 186 17.36 21.01 -18.63
CA VAL A 186 17.37 21.09 -20.11
C VAL A 186 18.47 22.06 -20.61
N PRO A 187 19.25 21.67 -21.63
CA PRO A 187 20.39 22.44 -22.11
C PRO A 187 19.97 23.76 -22.76
N GLU A 188 20.88 24.75 -22.76
CA GLU A 188 20.68 26.02 -23.42
C GLU A 188 20.48 25.87 -24.94
N PRO A 189 19.58 26.68 -25.57
CA PRO A 189 18.88 27.85 -25.02
C PRO A 189 17.58 27.53 -24.26
N GLY A 190 17.30 26.27 -23.93
CA GLY A 190 16.02 25.83 -23.37
C GLY A 190 14.90 25.71 -24.41
N PRO A 191 13.68 25.31 -23.99
CA PRO A 191 12.53 25.23 -24.89
C PRO A 191 12.14 26.62 -25.42
N THR A 192 11.68 26.66 -26.68
CA THR A 192 11.08 27.88 -27.24
C THR A 192 9.80 28.27 -26.48
N THR A 193 9.35 29.53 -26.61
CA THR A 193 8.07 29.97 -26.01
C THR A 193 6.91 29.04 -26.37
N ALA A 194 6.86 28.55 -27.62
CA ALA A 194 5.81 27.62 -28.05
C ALA A 194 5.90 26.27 -27.33
N GLN A 195 7.09 25.67 -27.25
CA GLN A 195 7.33 24.40 -26.55
C GLN A 195 7.06 24.52 -25.04
N ALA A 196 7.48 25.63 -24.42
CA ALA A 196 7.22 25.90 -23.02
C ALA A 196 5.73 26.10 -22.73
N GLN A 197 4.99 26.79 -23.62
CA GLN A 197 3.54 26.95 -23.51
C GLN A 197 2.79 25.64 -23.76
N GLU A 198 3.27 24.79 -24.67
CA GLU A 198 2.71 23.47 -24.91
C GLU A 198 2.90 22.56 -23.70
N ALA A 199 4.13 22.51 -23.16
CA ALA A 199 4.42 21.78 -21.93
C ALA A 199 3.60 22.31 -20.75
N ALA A 200 3.51 23.64 -20.56
CA ALA A 200 2.72 24.25 -19.49
C ALA A 200 1.23 23.89 -19.58
N ARG A 201 0.65 23.91 -20.79
CA ARG A 201 -0.75 23.52 -21.01
C ARG A 201 -1.03 22.07 -20.62
N ALA A 202 -0.05 21.17 -20.72
CA ALA A 202 -0.20 19.77 -20.32
C ALA A 202 -0.35 19.61 -18.78
N PHE A 203 0.02 20.63 -18.00
CA PHE A 203 0.01 20.59 -16.53
C PHE A 203 -0.80 21.74 -15.89
N GLU A 204 -1.50 22.56 -16.67
CA GLU A 204 -2.40 23.61 -16.17
C GLU A 204 -3.72 23.02 -15.64
N LEU A 205 -3.99 23.21 -14.35
CA LEU A 205 -5.28 22.88 -13.72
C LEU A 205 -6.36 23.86 -14.20
N ARG A 206 -7.50 23.36 -14.71
CA ARG A 206 -8.62 24.19 -15.18
C ARG A 206 -9.94 23.82 -14.51
N ASP A 207 -10.56 24.81 -13.89
CA ASP A 207 -11.98 24.81 -13.50
C ASP A 207 -12.83 25.30 -14.68
N THR A 208 -13.94 24.65 -15.04
CA THR A 208 -15.20 25.34 -15.44
C THR A 208 -16.37 24.42 -15.84
N GLN A 209 -17.56 24.81 -15.37
CA GLN A 209 -18.88 24.45 -15.90
C GLN A 209 -19.08 24.94 -17.36
N GLU A 210 -19.77 24.12 -18.15
CA GLU A 210 -20.16 24.21 -19.57
C GLU A 210 -20.99 25.46 -19.98
N THR A 211 -21.17 25.91 -21.25
CA THR A 211 -21.12 25.32 -22.61
C THR A 211 -20.94 26.42 -23.70
N ALA A 212 -20.18 26.14 -24.77
CA ALA A 212 -20.54 26.45 -26.17
C ALA A 212 -19.66 25.63 -27.14
N VAL A 213 -20.29 25.01 -28.15
CA VAL A 213 -19.82 23.84 -28.90
C VAL A 213 -19.04 24.22 -30.18
N THR A 214 -17.82 23.69 -30.38
CA THR A 214 -17.30 23.11 -31.64
C THR A 214 -15.92 22.44 -31.44
N ASP A 215 -15.84 21.20 -31.92
CA ASP A 215 -14.73 20.25 -32.07
C ASP A 215 -14.09 19.65 -30.80
N THR A 216 -14.18 18.31 -30.73
CA THR A 216 -14.21 17.49 -29.53
C THR A 216 -12.85 17.29 -28.88
N ALA A 217 -12.60 18.01 -27.76
CA ALA A 217 -11.60 17.64 -26.78
C ALA A 217 -11.96 16.27 -26.15
N ALA A 218 -10.99 15.36 -26.06
CA ALA A 218 -11.16 14.07 -25.37
C ALA A 218 -11.53 14.32 -23.91
N ARG A 219 -12.65 13.73 -23.46
CA ARG A 219 -13.11 13.77 -22.07
C ARG A 219 -12.00 13.26 -21.14
N PRO A 220 -11.89 13.77 -19.88
CA PRO A 220 -11.03 13.12 -18.89
C PRO A 220 -11.39 11.62 -18.84
N HIS A 221 -10.37 10.76 -18.80
CA HIS A 221 -10.60 9.32 -18.75
C HIS A 221 -11.27 8.99 -17.42
N LEU A 222 -12.60 8.89 -17.46
CA LEU A 222 -13.39 8.35 -16.37
C LEU A 222 -12.76 7.01 -15.97
N PRO A 223 -12.35 6.80 -14.72
CA PRO A 223 -11.84 5.52 -14.25
C PRO A 223 -12.75 4.37 -14.67
N TRP A 224 -12.19 3.18 -14.92
CA TRP A 224 -13.03 2.02 -15.22
C TRP A 224 -14.04 1.73 -14.10
N LEU A 225 -13.64 1.98 -12.84
CA LEU A 225 -14.48 1.87 -11.65
C LEU A 225 -15.75 2.72 -11.71
N ASP A 226 -15.75 3.84 -12.45
CA ASP A 226 -16.90 4.75 -12.53
C ASP A 226 -17.65 4.60 -13.88
N ARG A 227 -17.31 3.58 -14.69
CA ARG A 227 -17.91 3.36 -16.01
C ARG A 227 -19.01 2.30 -15.96
N PRO A 228 -20.26 2.64 -16.33
CA PRO A 228 -21.32 1.64 -16.48
C PRO A 228 -20.97 0.53 -17.49
N SER A 229 -20.21 0.86 -18.55
CA SER A 229 -19.76 -0.12 -19.53
C SER A 229 -18.79 -1.14 -18.94
N HIS A 230 -17.95 -0.72 -17.99
CA HIS A 230 -17.04 -1.62 -17.28
C HIS A 230 -17.81 -2.52 -16.32
N HIS A 231 -18.77 -1.96 -15.58
CA HIS A 231 -19.64 -2.74 -14.68
C HIS A 231 -20.47 -3.78 -15.45
N THR A 232 -20.96 -3.44 -16.65
CA THR A 232 -21.61 -4.40 -17.55
C THR A 232 -20.66 -5.52 -18.00
N TRP A 233 -19.39 -5.19 -18.24
CA TRP A 233 -18.38 -6.19 -18.58
C TRP A 233 -18.07 -7.13 -17.41
N LEU A 234 -17.90 -6.58 -16.20
CA LEU A 234 -17.75 -7.36 -14.97
C LEU A 234 -18.95 -8.27 -14.71
N GLU A 235 -20.17 -7.79 -14.97
CA GLU A 235 -21.38 -8.60 -14.85
C GLU A 235 -21.34 -9.83 -15.78
N ALA A 236 -20.97 -9.63 -17.04
CA ALA A 236 -20.88 -10.71 -18.02
C ALA A 236 -19.81 -11.73 -17.62
N GLU A 237 -18.63 -11.27 -17.20
CA GLU A 237 -17.56 -12.15 -16.70
C GLU A 237 -18.00 -12.93 -15.45
N GLY A 238 -18.71 -12.28 -14.52
CA GLY A 238 -19.27 -12.93 -13.34
C GLY A 238 -20.31 -14.00 -13.68
N ASP A 239 -21.15 -13.76 -14.68
CA ASP A 239 -22.12 -14.74 -15.15
C ASP A 239 -21.44 -15.96 -15.80
N GLU A 240 -20.39 -15.77 -16.60
CA GLU A 240 -19.61 -16.89 -17.17
C GLU A 240 -18.92 -17.73 -16.08
N LEU A 241 -18.35 -17.08 -15.05
CA LEU A 241 -17.78 -17.78 -13.88
C LEU A 241 -18.83 -18.62 -13.15
N LEU A 242 -20.02 -18.07 -12.90
CA LEU A 242 -21.12 -18.81 -12.26
C LEU A 242 -21.57 -20.01 -13.08
N MET A 243 -21.64 -19.86 -14.41
CA MET A 243 -21.97 -20.97 -15.32
C MET A 243 -20.90 -22.06 -15.28
N PHE A 244 -19.62 -21.69 -15.36
CA PHE A 244 -18.50 -22.63 -15.23
C PHE A 244 -18.53 -23.37 -13.89
N GLY A 245 -18.69 -22.64 -12.78
CA GLY A 245 -18.75 -23.23 -11.44
C GLY A 245 -19.93 -24.18 -11.25
N SER A 246 -21.04 -23.98 -11.96
CA SER A 246 -22.25 -24.81 -11.83
C SER A 246 -22.05 -26.28 -12.22
N GLU A 247 -21.01 -26.59 -13.00
CA GLU A 247 -20.62 -27.96 -13.37
C GLU A 247 -19.98 -28.75 -12.21
N SER A 248 -19.67 -28.10 -11.09
CA SER A 248 -19.01 -28.72 -9.94
C SER A 248 -19.95 -29.53 -9.03
N VAL A 249 -21.26 -29.55 -9.27
CA VAL A 249 -22.21 -30.24 -8.37
C VAL A 249 -21.90 -31.74 -8.26
N ARG A 250 -21.81 -32.25 -7.03
CA ARG A 250 -21.67 -33.68 -6.73
C ARG A 250 -22.97 -34.27 -6.21
N GLU A 251 -23.33 -35.47 -6.68
CA GLU A 251 -24.52 -36.19 -6.20
C GLU A 251 -24.32 -36.76 -4.78
N ASP A 252 -23.08 -37.09 -4.40
CA ASP A 252 -22.72 -37.63 -3.08
C ASP A 252 -22.43 -36.55 -2.03
N GLY A 253 -22.69 -35.28 -2.36
CA GLY A 253 -22.52 -34.13 -1.47
C GLY A 253 -21.30 -33.27 -1.81
N GLY A 254 -21.46 -31.96 -1.63
CA GLY A 254 -20.44 -30.96 -1.86
C GLY A 254 -20.29 -30.54 -3.32
N PHE A 255 -19.15 -29.93 -3.61
CA PHE A 255 -18.76 -29.50 -4.95
C PHE A 255 -17.39 -30.10 -5.32
N ALA A 256 -17.26 -30.53 -6.57
CA ALA A 256 -16.09 -31.19 -7.13
C ALA A 256 -15.03 -30.17 -7.54
N TRP A 257 -13.78 -30.61 -7.45
CA TRP A 257 -12.66 -29.96 -8.10
C TRP A 257 -12.87 -29.95 -9.62
N LEU A 258 -12.88 -28.77 -10.26
CA LEU A 258 -12.98 -28.68 -11.71
C LEU A 258 -11.59 -28.78 -12.36
N ASN A 259 -11.48 -29.59 -13.42
CA ASN A 259 -10.25 -29.67 -14.21
C ASN A 259 -10.10 -28.43 -15.13
N SER A 260 -9.05 -28.39 -15.96
CA SER A 260 -8.78 -27.24 -16.83
C SER A 260 -9.90 -26.95 -17.85
N GLN A 261 -10.70 -27.98 -18.19
CA GLN A 261 -11.83 -27.92 -19.13
C GLN A 261 -13.18 -27.69 -18.43
N GLY A 262 -13.18 -27.41 -17.13
CA GLY A 262 -14.41 -27.21 -16.36
C GLY A 262 -15.20 -28.49 -16.07
N GLN A 263 -14.60 -29.67 -16.25
CA GLN A 263 -15.26 -30.92 -15.92
C GLN A 263 -14.96 -31.32 -14.46
N PRO A 264 -15.95 -31.84 -13.71
CA PRO A 264 -15.74 -32.30 -12.35
C PRO A 264 -14.79 -33.51 -12.29
N ASP A 265 -13.69 -33.39 -11.55
CA ASP A 265 -12.79 -34.49 -11.23
C ASP A 265 -13.32 -35.26 -10.02
N LEU A 266 -14.23 -36.20 -10.30
CA LEU A 266 -14.86 -37.05 -9.27
C LEU A 266 -13.90 -38.09 -8.67
N SER A 267 -12.66 -38.19 -9.17
CA SER A 267 -11.65 -39.05 -8.54
C SER A 267 -11.08 -38.46 -7.25
N ARG A 268 -11.31 -37.15 -7.03
CA ARG A 268 -10.94 -36.41 -5.83
C ARG A 268 -12.09 -36.38 -4.83
N PRO A 269 -11.79 -36.30 -3.52
CA PRO A 269 -12.81 -36.01 -2.53
C PRO A 269 -13.42 -34.61 -2.74
N ALA A 270 -14.59 -34.40 -2.18
CA ALA A 270 -15.16 -33.08 -2.01
C ALA A 270 -14.46 -32.40 -0.83
N GLU A 271 -13.78 -31.30 -1.12
CA GLU A 271 -13.11 -30.47 -0.11
C GLU A 271 -14.13 -29.56 0.58
N LEU A 272 -14.03 -29.40 1.90
CA LEU A 272 -14.93 -28.54 2.67
C LEU A 272 -14.83 -27.08 2.22
N TRP A 273 -13.60 -26.59 2.04
CA TRP A 273 -13.35 -25.20 1.66
C TRP A 273 -13.86 -24.89 0.24
N ILE A 274 -13.68 -25.80 -0.74
CA ILE A 274 -14.28 -25.67 -2.09
C ILE A 274 -15.81 -25.65 -1.96
N THR A 275 -16.36 -26.57 -1.16
CA THR A 275 -17.81 -26.67 -0.99
C THR A 275 -18.39 -25.36 -0.43
N CYS A 276 -17.74 -24.78 0.57
CA CYS A 276 -18.14 -23.51 1.15
C CYS A 276 -17.99 -22.34 0.16
N ARG A 277 -16.86 -22.25 -0.55
CA ARG A 277 -16.59 -21.22 -1.57
C ARG A 277 -17.62 -21.22 -2.69
N MET A 278 -17.96 -22.39 -3.22
CA MET A 278 -19.00 -22.53 -4.24
C MET A 278 -20.38 -22.17 -3.69
N THR A 279 -20.71 -22.63 -2.48
CA THR A 279 -21.97 -22.27 -1.80
C THR A 279 -22.12 -20.75 -1.65
N HIS A 280 -21.05 -20.07 -1.23
CA HIS A 280 -20.98 -18.61 -1.16
C HIS A 280 -21.24 -17.97 -2.53
N CYS A 281 -20.53 -18.39 -3.58
CA CYS A 281 -20.69 -17.84 -4.93
C CYS A 281 -22.12 -18.01 -5.45
N PHE A 282 -22.74 -19.18 -5.26
CA PHE A 282 -24.12 -19.41 -5.69
C PHE A 282 -25.15 -18.65 -4.87
N ALA A 283 -24.88 -18.37 -3.58
CA ALA A 283 -25.73 -17.50 -2.77
C ALA A 283 -25.68 -16.05 -3.30
N LEU A 284 -24.49 -15.55 -3.65
CA LEU A 284 -24.32 -14.24 -4.28
C LEU A 284 -24.99 -14.19 -5.67
N GLY A 285 -24.81 -15.22 -6.50
CA GLY A 285 -25.49 -15.31 -7.80
C GLY A 285 -27.02 -15.38 -7.68
N HIS A 286 -27.54 -16.00 -6.61
CA HIS A 286 -28.96 -15.95 -6.28
C HIS A 286 -29.42 -14.53 -5.91
N LEU A 287 -28.64 -13.81 -5.12
CA LEU A 287 -28.91 -12.41 -4.76
C LEU A 287 -28.88 -11.47 -5.98
N MET A 288 -28.09 -11.79 -7.02
CA MET A 288 -28.15 -11.10 -8.34
C MET A 288 -29.41 -11.42 -9.16
N GLY A 289 -30.28 -12.30 -8.67
CA GLY A 289 -31.49 -12.73 -9.38
C GLY A 289 -31.23 -13.72 -10.52
N ARG A 290 -30.09 -14.43 -10.54
CA ARG A 290 -29.81 -15.43 -11.58
C ARG A 290 -30.61 -16.72 -11.35
N PRO A 291 -31.41 -17.17 -12.34
CA PRO A 291 -32.24 -18.37 -12.18
C PRO A 291 -31.41 -19.61 -11.89
N GLY A 292 -31.91 -20.47 -11.00
CA GLY A 292 -31.30 -21.77 -10.71
C GLY A 292 -30.21 -21.77 -9.64
N LEU A 293 -29.49 -20.66 -9.44
CA LEU A 293 -28.35 -20.62 -8.51
C LEU A 293 -28.75 -20.78 -7.04
N GLY A 294 -29.97 -20.37 -6.66
CA GLY A 294 -30.49 -20.64 -5.32
C GLY A 294 -30.58 -22.14 -4.99
N ARG A 295 -30.80 -23.01 -5.99
CA ARG A 295 -30.80 -24.47 -5.78
C ARG A 295 -29.38 -25.00 -5.54
N LEU A 296 -28.38 -24.38 -6.15
CA LEU A 296 -26.97 -24.74 -5.94
C LEU A 296 -26.50 -24.29 -4.54
N ALA A 297 -26.92 -23.10 -4.10
CA ALA A 297 -26.70 -22.66 -2.72
C ALA A 297 -27.37 -23.63 -1.71
N ASP A 298 -28.61 -24.07 -1.97
CA ASP A 298 -29.29 -25.05 -1.12
C ASP A 298 -28.59 -26.42 -1.10
N HIS A 299 -28.06 -26.86 -2.25
CA HIS A 299 -27.25 -28.08 -2.35
C HIS A 299 -26.00 -27.98 -1.46
N GLY A 300 -25.32 -26.84 -1.52
CA GLY A 300 -24.19 -26.53 -0.64
C GLY A 300 -24.53 -26.59 0.84
N LEU A 301 -25.57 -25.87 1.27
CA LEU A 301 -26.05 -25.90 2.66
C LEU A 301 -26.42 -27.31 3.12
N THR A 302 -27.10 -28.07 2.28
CA THR A 302 -27.48 -29.46 2.59
C THR A 302 -26.25 -30.33 2.74
N SER A 303 -25.26 -30.17 1.87
CA SER A 303 -23.98 -30.88 1.97
C SER A 303 -23.24 -30.55 3.27
N LEU A 304 -23.20 -29.27 3.65
CA LEU A 304 -22.57 -28.83 4.90
C LEU A 304 -23.26 -29.39 6.14
N ARG A 305 -24.59 -29.56 6.12
CA ARG A 305 -25.35 -30.11 7.26
C ARG A 305 -25.35 -31.64 7.32
N ASP A 306 -25.44 -32.29 6.18
CA ASP A 306 -25.81 -33.71 6.11
C ASP A 306 -24.60 -34.62 5.81
N VAL A 307 -23.54 -34.07 5.19
CA VAL A 307 -22.38 -34.86 4.74
C VAL A 307 -21.09 -34.44 5.45
N PHE A 308 -20.81 -33.14 5.52
CA PHE A 308 -19.58 -32.65 6.14
C PHE A 308 -19.66 -32.52 7.65
N ARG A 309 -20.86 -32.37 8.22
CA ARG A 309 -21.06 -32.16 9.66
C ARG A 309 -20.71 -33.42 10.44
N ASP A 310 -19.89 -33.26 11.47
CA ASP A 310 -19.60 -34.34 12.42
C ASP A 310 -20.63 -34.30 13.56
N GLU A 311 -21.63 -35.17 13.50
CA GLU A 311 -22.67 -35.24 14.53
C GLU A 311 -22.15 -35.73 15.90
N GLU A 312 -20.98 -36.37 15.95
CA GLU A 312 -20.42 -36.95 17.16
C GLU A 312 -19.61 -35.92 17.96
N HIS A 313 -18.75 -35.16 17.27
CA HIS A 313 -17.82 -34.21 17.91
C HIS A 313 -18.12 -32.74 17.60
N GLY A 314 -19.10 -32.45 16.74
CA GLY A 314 -19.38 -31.11 16.24
C GLY A 314 -18.38 -30.65 15.18
N GLY A 315 -18.66 -29.50 14.57
CA GLY A 315 -17.84 -28.97 13.46
C GLY A 315 -17.97 -29.80 12.17
N TRP A 316 -17.03 -29.59 11.24
CA TRP A 316 -17.06 -30.20 9.91
C TRP A 316 -15.76 -30.94 9.58
N TYR A 317 -15.88 -32.06 8.88
CA TYR A 317 -14.76 -32.79 8.31
C TYR A 317 -14.08 -31.97 7.21
N SER A 318 -12.76 -32.07 7.06
CA SER A 318 -12.01 -31.35 6.02
C SER A 318 -12.33 -31.84 4.61
N ALA A 319 -12.55 -33.15 4.43
CA ALA A 319 -12.89 -33.72 3.12
C ALA A 319 -13.77 -34.99 3.23
N VAL A 320 -14.65 -35.16 2.24
CA VAL A 320 -15.57 -36.32 2.14
C VAL A 320 -15.50 -36.95 0.75
N ALA A 321 -15.68 -38.27 0.67
CA ALA A 321 -15.84 -39.01 -0.58
C ALA A 321 -16.91 -40.08 -0.41
N ASP A 322 -17.77 -40.25 -1.42
CA ASP A 322 -18.89 -41.19 -1.39
C ASP A 322 -19.79 -41.01 -0.15
N GLY A 323 -19.99 -39.75 0.25
CA GLY A 323 -20.79 -39.37 1.42
C GLY A 323 -20.17 -39.71 2.79
N SER A 324 -18.89 -40.10 2.84
CA SER A 324 -18.17 -40.45 4.08
C SER A 324 -16.91 -39.60 4.28
N PRO A 325 -16.50 -39.30 5.52
CA PRO A 325 -15.27 -38.56 5.77
C PRO A 325 -14.03 -39.35 5.33
N VAL A 326 -13.14 -38.69 4.60
CA VAL A 326 -11.80 -39.21 4.23
C VAL A 326 -10.66 -38.40 4.82
N ASP A 327 -10.94 -37.15 5.22
CA ASP A 327 -10.11 -36.35 6.12
C ASP A 327 -11.03 -35.78 7.20
N ASP A 328 -10.87 -36.28 8.42
CA ASP A 328 -11.70 -35.93 9.57
C ASP A 328 -11.06 -34.88 10.49
N SER A 329 -9.92 -34.30 10.09
CA SER A 329 -9.30 -33.18 10.79
C SER A 329 -10.25 -31.98 10.86
N LYS A 330 -10.07 -31.12 11.87
CA LYS A 330 -10.86 -29.91 12.07
C LYS A 330 -9.98 -28.70 11.84
N GLN A 331 -10.14 -28.03 10.69
CA GLN A 331 -9.30 -26.91 10.29
C GLN A 331 -10.03 -25.58 10.44
N ALA A 332 -9.46 -24.62 11.17
CA ALA A 332 -10.03 -23.29 11.37
C ALA A 332 -10.26 -22.58 10.03
N TYR A 333 -9.32 -22.73 9.10
CA TYR A 333 -9.43 -22.22 7.73
C TYR A 333 -10.75 -22.64 7.06
N ALA A 334 -11.03 -23.94 7.02
CA ALA A 334 -12.23 -24.45 6.38
C ALA A 334 -13.50 -24.09 7.17
N HIS A 335 -13.44 -24.05 8.51
CA HIS A 335 -14.56 -23.62 9.37
C HIS A 335 -14.91 -22.14 9.19
N ALA A 336 -13.92 -21.27 8.97
CA ALA A 336 -14.16 -19.87 8.63
C ALA A 336 -14.95 -19.74 7.32
N PHE A 337 -14.66 -20.59 6.33
CA PHE A 337 -15.45 -20.66 5.10
C PHE A 337 -16.88 -21.21 5.31
N VAL A 338 -17.12 -22.08 6.29
CA VAL A 338 -18.48 -22.49 6.67
C VAL A 338 -19.27 -21.27 7.16
N VAL A 339 -18.67 -20.43 8.01
CA VAL A 339 -19.27 -19.17 8.47
C VAL A 339 -19.58 -18.26 7.28
N LEU A 340 -18.63 -18.06 6.36
CA LEU A 340 -18.84 -17.22 5.19
C LEU A 340 -19.98 -17.73 4.30
N ALA A 341 -20.01 -19.04 4.00
CA ALA A 341 -21.04 -19.66 3.19
C ALA A 341 -22.43 -19.54 3.84
N ALA A 342 -22.53 -19.82 5.14
CA ALA A 342 -23.76 -19.74 5.91
C ALA A 342 -24.26 -18.29 6.07
N ALA A 343 -23.34 -17.33 6.28
CA ALA A 343 -23.67 -15.91 6.32
C ALA A 343 -24.24 -15.43 4.98
N SER A 344 -23.61 -15.82 3.88
CA SER A 344 -24.04 -15.46 2.52
C SER A 344 -25.39 -16.06 2.18
N CYS A 345 -25.61 -17.33 2.55
CA CYS A 345 -26.90 -17.99 2.42
C CYS A 345 -27.98 -17.38 3.33
N THR A 346 -27.61 -16.88 4.50
CA THR A 346 -28.51 -16.15 5.41
C THR A 346 -28.96 -14.84 4.78
N ALA A 347 -28.03 -14.07 4.20
CA ALA A 347 -28.36 -12.86 3.43
C ALA A 347 -29.30 -13.17 2.24
N ALA A 348 -29.05 -14.30 1.55
CA ALA A 348 -29.85 -14.83 0.45
C ALA A 348 -31.20 -15.44 0.88
N GLY A 349 -31.53 -15.46 2.17
CA GLY A 349 -32.78 -16.01 2.69
C GLY A 349 -32.96 -17.51 2.43
N ARG A 350 -31.87 -18.28 2.34
CA ARG A 350 -31.93 -19.72 2.04
C ARG A 350 -32.37 -20.54 3.27
N PRO A 351 -33.17 -21.61 3.09
CA PRO A 351 -33.70 -22.39 4.21
C PRO A 351 -32.62 -23.07 5.06
N GLY A 352 -32.69 -22.86 6.38
CA GLY A 352 -31.78 -23.47 7.34
C GLY A 352 -30.37 -22.85 7.38
N ALA A 353 -30.16 -21.72 6.68
CA ALA A 353 -28.88 -21.05 6.61
C ALA A 353 -28.50 -20.35 7.92
N ARG A 354 -29.49 -19.75 8.61
CA ARG A 354 -29.25 -19.03 9.86
C ARG A 354 -28.84 -20.00 10.98
N GLU A 355 -29.50 -21.14 11.05
CA GLU A 355 -29.21 -22.20 12.00
C GLU A 355 -27.79 -22.75 11.80
N LEU A 356 -27.38 -22.96 10.54
CA LEU A 356 -26.02 -23.38 10.21
C LEU A 356 -24.99 -22.28 10.59
N LEU A 357 -25.31 -21.01 10.35
CA LEU A 357 -24.45 -19.89 10.71
C LEU A 357 -24.24 -19.83 12.23
N ASP A 358 -25.31 -19.96 13.01
CA ASP A 358 -25.25 -19.95 14.47
C ASP A 358 -24.40 -21.11 15.01
N GLU A 359 -24.54 -22.30 14.43
CA GLU A 359 -23.70 -23.46 14.76
C GLU A 359 -22.22 -23.20 14.39
N ALA A 360 -21.96 -22.69 13.19
CA ALA A 360 -20.59 -22.44 12.72
C ALA A 360 -19.87 -21.38 13.54
N LEU A 361 -20.56 -20.28 13.90
CA LEU A 361 -20.04 -19.26 14.79
C LEU A 361 -19.76 -19.81 16.18
N THR A 362 -20.64 -20.67 16.71
CA THR A 362 -20.42 -21.33 18.01
C THR A 362 -19.18 -22.21 17.98
N VAL A 363 -19.00 -23.03 16.93
CA VAL A 363 -17.82 -23.88 16.79
C VAL A 363 -16.55 -23.03 16.66
N LEU A 364 -16.57 -21.96 15.85
CA LEU A 364 -15.42 -21.08 15.67
C LEU A 364 -15.00 -20.43 16.99
N ASP A 365 -15.96 -19.90 17.73
CA ASP A 365 -15.75 -19.18 19.00
C ASP A 365 -15.32 -20.12 20.13
N GLU A 366 -15.97 -21.29 20.27
CA GLU A 366 -15.71 -22.20 21.39
C GLU A 366 -14.50 -23.14 21.17
N LYS A 367 -14.15 -23.44 19.91
CA LYS A 367 -13.11 -24.44 19.59
C LYS A 367 -11.82 -23.83 19.07
N PHE A 368 -11.92 -22.84 18.19
CA PHE A 368 -10.75 -22.33 17.49
C PHE A 368 -10.22 -21.02 18.06
N PHE A 369 -11.08 -20.15 18.59
CA PHE A 369 -10.64 -18.87 19.12
C PHE A 369 -9.95 -19.01 20.48
N ASP A 370 -8.69 -18.60 20.56
CA ASP A 370 -7.94 -18.48 21.81
C ASP A 370 -8.08 -17.06 22.35
N GLU A 371 -8.96 -16.90 23.35
CA GLU A 371 -9.23 -15.63 24.02
C GLU A 371 -7.98 -14.97 24.62
N ALA A 372 -7.00 -15.75 25.07
CA ALA A 372 -5.77 -15.19 25.64
C ALA A 372 -4.85 -14.62 24.56
N ALA A 373 -4.80 -15.27 23.39
CA ALA A 373 -4.01 -14.81 22.25
C ALA A 373 -4.72 -13.74 21.41
N GLY A 374 -6.05 -13.65 21.50
CA GLY A 374 -6.89 -12.82 20.63
C GLY A 374 -6.91 -13.30 19.18
N MET A 375 -6.66 -14.59 18.94
CA MET A 375 -6.44 -15.17 17.62
C MET A 375 -7.01 -16.60 17.56
N SER A 376 -7.32 -17.08 16.35
CA SER A 376 -7.71 -18.47 16.12
C SER A 376 -6.49 -19.38 15.98
N VAL A 377 -6.54 -20.56 16.60
CA VAL A 377 -5.59 -21.65 16.35
C VAL A 377 -5.85 -22.30 14.97
N ASP A 378 -4.91 -23.08 14.46
CA ASP A 378 -4.95 -23.52 13.04
C ASP A 378 -5.81 -24.77 12.80
N SER A 379 -5.49 -25.87 13.49
CA SER A 379 -6.18 -27.14 13.29
C SER A 379 -6.18 -28.03 14.53
N PHE A 380 -7.15 -28.96 14.57
CA PHE A 380 -7.27 -30.03 15.55
C PHE A 380 -7.45 -31.39 14.87
N ASP A 381 -7.21 -32.46 15.63
CA ASP A 381 -7.77 -33.76 15.35
C ASP A 381 -9.32 -33.74 15.36
N ARG A 382 -9.94 -34.84 14.91
CA ARG A 382 -11.40 -34.96 14.82
C ARG A 382 -12.13 -34.60 16.12
N THR A 383 -11.54 -34.92 17.27
CA THR A 383 -12.19 -34.82 18.58
C THR A 383 -12.01 -33.46 19.26
N PHE A 384 -11.30 -32.51 18.64
CA PHE A 384 -10.91 -31.23 19.24
C PHE A 384 -10.07 -31.39 20.52
N THR A 385 -9.21 -32.41 20.60
CA THR A 385 -8.36 -32.64 21.78
C THR A 385 -6.89 -32.34 21.51
N ASP A 386 -6.39 -32.69 20.34
CA ASP A 386 -5.02 -32.49 19.92
C ASP A 386 -4.93 -31.32 18.94
N CYS A 387 -4.61 -30.14 19.48
CA CYS A 387 -4.34 -28.94 18.68
C CYS A 387 -2.97 -29.03 18.00
N GLU A 388 -2.91 -28.70 16.71
CA GLU A 388 -1.66 -28.59 15.97
C GLU A 388 -0.71 -27.60 16.66
N GLN A 389 0.57 -27.97 16.72
CA GLN A 389 1.64 -27.16 17.30
C GLN A 389 2.17 -26.13 16.28
N TYR A 390 1.24 -25.42 15.64
CA TYR A 390 1.46 -24.40 14.61
C TYR A 390 0.35 -23.35 14.68
N ARG A 391 0.68 -22.11 14.33
CA ARG A 391 -0.29 -21.01 14.21
C ARG A 391 -0.10 -20.32 12.86
N GLY A 392 -1.19 -20.16 12.12
CA GLY A 392 -1.20 -19.56 10.78
C GLY A 392 -2.05 -18.30 10.69
N ILE A 393 -1.55 -17.29 10.00
CA ILE A 393 -2.31 -16.08 9.72
C ILE A 393 -3.39 -16.31 8.66
N ASN A 394 -3.17 -17.24 7.73
CA ASN A 394 -4.13 -17.55 6.67
C ASN A 394 -5.52 -17.95 7.21
N ALA A 395 -5.58 -18.85 8.20
CA ALA A 395 -6.85 -19.22 8.84
C ALA A 395 -7.52 -18.01 9.55
N ASN A 396 -6.73 -17.13 10.14
CA ASN A 396 -7.20 -15.92 10.83
C ASN A 396 -7.73 -14.87 9.85
N MET A 397 -7.11 -14.73 8.67
CA MET A 397 -7.56 -13.84 7.60
C MET A 397 -8.97 -14.20 7.14
N HIS A 398 -9.22 -15.46 6.79
CA HIS A 398 -10.56 -15.89 6.41
C HIS A 398 -11.54 -15.95 7.58
N THR A 399 -11.05 -16.09 8.82
CA THR A 399 -11.88 -15.89 10.02
C THR A 399 -12.38 -14.44 10.08
N VAL A 400 -11.53 -13.44 9.84
CA VAL A 400 -11.94 -12.03 9.75
C VAL A 400 -12.97 -11.83 8.64
N GLU A 401 -12.73 -12.40 7.46
CA GLU A 401 -13.68 -12.33 6.33
C GLU A 401 -15.06 -12.91 6.70
N GLY A 402 -15.10 -14.12 7.25
CA GLY A 402 -16.34 -14.76 7.69
C GLY A 402 -17.06 -13.99 8.81
N LEU A 403 -16.31 -13.44 9.77
CA LEU A 403 -16.86 -12.68 10.88
C LEU A 403 -17.42 -11.32 10.47
N LEU A 404 -16.81 -10.64 9.49
CA LEU A 404 -17.36 -9.41 8.91
C LEU A 404 -18.69 -9.71 8.20
N ALA A 405 -18.75 -10.76 7.38
CA ALA A 405 -19.99 -11.20 6.74
C ALA A 405 -21.06 -11.60 7.78
N ALA A 406 -20.66 -12.30 8.85
CA ALA A 406 -21.54 -12.66 9.94
C ALA A 406 -22.08 -11.43 10.68
N ALA A 407 -21.24 -10.44 11.00
CA ALA A 407 -21.66 -9.20 11.66
C ALA A 407 -22.78 -8.49 10.86
N ASP A 408 -22.65 -8.40 9.54
CA ASP A 408 -23.62 -7.71 8.68
C ASP A 408 -24.99 -8.41 8.58
N VAL A 409 -25.02 -9.74 8.67
CA VAL A 409 -26.28 -10.51 8.56
C VAL A 409 -26.91 -10.83 9.92
N THR A 410 -26.11 -10.81 10.99
CA THR A 410 -26.58 -11.03 12.35
C THR A 410 -26.96 -9.74 13.07
N GLY A 411 -26.31 -8.62 12.73
CA GLY A 411 -26.37 -7.38 13.49
C GLY A 411 -25.66 -7.47 14.86
N GLU A 412 -24.91 -8.54 15.11
CA GLU A 412 -24.23 -8.75 16.39
C GLU A 412 -22.84 -8.13 16.38
N ARG A 413 -22.69 -7.02 17.11
CA ARG A 413 -21.45 -6.24 17.18
C ARG A 413 -20.21 -7.07 17.58
N ARG A 414 -20.38 -8.08 18.44
CA ARG A 414 -19.28 -8.94 18.91
C ARG A 414 -18.46 -9.57 17.79
N TRP A 415 -19.07 -9.87 16.63
CA TRP A 415 -18.37 -10.46 15.50
C TRP A 415 -17.48 -9.45 14.79
N LEU A 416 -17.93 -8.20 14.69
CA LEU A 416 -17.07 -7.11 14.22
C LEU A 416 -15.92 -6.85 15.19
N ASP A 417 -16.19 -6.80 16.50
CA ASP A 417 -15.14 -6.59 17.51
C ASP A 417 -14.09 -7.72 17.47
N ARG A 418 -14.53 -8.97 17.27
CA ARG A 418 -13.67 -10.15 17.10
C ARG A 418 -12.79 -10.01 15.85
N ALA A 419 -13.39 -9.66 14.71
CA ALA A 419 -12.68 -9.44 13.46
C ALA A 419 -11.62 -8.31 13.58
N VAL A 420 -12.00 -7.19 14.22
CA VAL A 420 -11.10 -6.06 14.47
C VAL A 420 -9.95 -6.48 15.40
N GLY A 421 -10.22 -7.24 16.47
CA GLY A 421 -9.17 -7.73 17.38
C GLY A 421 -8.13 -8.61 16.68
N ILE A 422 -8.58 -9.54 15.83
CA ILE A 422 -7.68 -10.37 15.02
C ILE A 422 -6.88 -9.50 14.03
N ALA A 423 -7.52 -8.54 13.37
CA ALA A 423 -6.85 -7.61 12.44
C ALA A 423 -5.81 -6.73 13.15
N THR A 424 -6.08 -6.26 14.37
CA THR A 424 -5.11 -5.52 15.19
C THR A 424 -3.87 -6.39 15.47
N ARG A 425 -4.05 -7.63 15.91
CA ARG A 425 -2.93 -8.56 16.18
C ARG A 425 -2.14 -8.86 14.90
N ALA A 426 -2.81 -9.26 13.84
CA ALA A 426 -2.17 -9.62 12.58
C ALA A 426 -1.44 -8.43 11.95
N ILE A 427 -2.07 -7.26 11.87
CA ILE A 427 -1.60 -6.17 11.03
C ILE A 427 -0.93 -5.06 11.85
N ASP A 428 -1.62 -4.51 12.85
CA ASP A 428 -1.08 -3.39 13.64
C ASP A 428 0.07 -3.82 14.56
N GLU A 429 0.15 -5.10 14.91
CA GLU A 429 1.25 -5.66 15.70
C GLU A 429 2.23 -6.46 14.84
N PHE A 430 1.84 -7.60 14.24
CA PHE A 430 2.81 -8.48 13.57
C PHE A 430 3.36 -7.91 12.26
N ALA A 431 2.49 -7.47 11.35
CA ALA A 431 2.96 -6.88 10.10
C ALA A 431 3.74 -5.59 10.38
N ARG A 432 3.21 -4.68 11.21
CA ARG A 432 3.90 -3.43 11.59
C ARG A 432 5.29 -3.68 12.19
N ALA A 433 5.43 -4.67 13.07
CA ALA A 433 6.72 -5.03 13.67
C ALA A 433 7.74 -5.60 12.66
N ASN A 434 7.29 -6.04 11.49
CA ASN A 434 8.12 -6.59 10.43
C ASN A 434 8.09 -5.72 9.15
N ASP A 435 8.09 -4.40 9.30
CA ASP A 435 8.06 -3.44 8.18
C ASP A 435 6.90 -3.72 7.20
N TRP A 436 5.72 -4.02 7.73
CA TRP A 436 4.52 -4.38 6.96
C TRP A 436 4.64 -5.65 6.10
N ALA A 437 5.73 -6.41 6.22
CA ALA A 437 5.83 -7.74 5.62
C ALA A 437 5.26 -8.77 6.60
N LEU A 438 3.94 -9.00 6.52
CA LEU A 438 3.23 -9.92 7.42
C LEU A 438 3.88 -11.31 7.46
N PRO A 439 4.39 -11.77 8.62
CA PRO A 439 4.79 -13.17 8.79
C PRO A 439 3.55 -14.08 8.70
N GLU A 440 3.67 -15.21 8.02
CA GLU A 440 2.54 -16.16 7.83
C GLU A 440 2.49 -17.26 8.90
N HIS A 441 3.65 -17.58 9.48
CA HIS A 441 3.90 -18.79 10.25
C HIS A 441 4.38 -18.46 11.65
N PHE A 442 3.78 -19.09 12.65
CA PHE A 442 4.06 -18.84 14.06
C PHE A 442 4.10 -20.15 14.86
N ASP A 443 4.84 -20.12 15.96
CA ASP A 443 4.76 -21.16 16.98
C ASP A 443 3.49 -21.01 17.85
N VAL A 444 3.31 -21.89 18.82
CA VAL A 444 2.13 -21.90 19.70
C VAL A 444 2.02 -20.68 20.61
N ASP A 445 3.12 -19.95 20.81
CA ASP A 445 3.18 -18.74 21.62
C ASP A 445 3.08 -17.46 20.76
N TRP A 446 2.76 -17.60 19.46
CA TRP A 446 2.69 -16.51 18.49
C TRP A 446 4.03 -15.79 18.26
N ASN A 447 5.15 -16.50 18.36
CA ASN A 447 6.43 -15.99 17.87
C ASN A 447 6.57 -16.27 16.36
N PRO A 448 6.94 -15.28 15.54
CA PRO A 448 7.13 -15.47 14.10
C PRO A 448 8.20 -16.51 13.77
N LEU A 449 7.87 -17.44 12.87
CA LEU A 449 8.77 -18.46 12.33
C LEU A 449 9.21 -18.07 10.91
N LEU A 450 10.12 -17.09 10.81
CA LEU A 450 10.51 -16.48 9.53
C LEU A 450 11.23 -17.43 8.54
N ASP A 451 11.79 -18.54 9.02
CA ASP A 451 12.45 -19.57 8.19
C ASP A 451 11.56 -20.80 7.92
N TYR A 452 10.28 -20.77 8.30
CA TYR A 452 9.36 -21.90 8.10
C TYR A 452 9.22 -22.25 6.62
N ASN A 453 9.37 -23.55 6.30
CA ASN A 453 9.33 -24.09 4.93
C ASN A 453 10.34 -23.48 3.94
N LYS A 454 11.44 -22.88 4.41
CA LYS A 454 12.50 -22.34 3.53
C LYS A 454 13.11 -23.37 2.57
N ASP A 455 13.12 -24.64 2.96
CA ASP A 455 13.53 -25.79 2.15
C ASP A 455 12.44 -26.31 1.20
N GLN A 456 11.18 -25.90 1.41
CA GLN A 456 10.00 -26.24 0.60
C GLN A 456 9.19 -24.97 0.26
N PRO A 457 9.78 -23.99 -0.44
CA PRO A 457 9.21 -22.65 -0.56
C PRO A 457 7.89 -22.58 -1.33
N ALA A 458 7.59 -23.58 -2.16
CA ALA A 458 6.37 -23.67 -2.97
C ALA A 458 5.26 -24.55 -2.33
N HIS A 459 5.27 -24.72 -1.00
CA HIS A 459 4.21 -25.48 -0.31
C HIS A 459 2.83 -24.84 -0.58
N PRO A 460 1.81 -25.59 -1.05
CA PRO A 460 0.56 -25.02 -1.56
C PRO A 460 -0.22 -24.12 -0.60
N PHE A 461 -0.12 -24.38 0.71
CA PHE A 461 -0.88 -23.67 1.76
C PHE A 461 -0.02 -22.92 2.77
N ARG A 462 1.29 -23.18 2.78
CA ARG A 462 2.24 -22.66 3.79
C ARG A 462 3.61 -22.37 3.14
N PRO A 463 3.64 -21.57 2.06
CA PRO A 463 4.87 -21.30 1.31
C PRO A 463 5.87 -20.48 2.15
N TYR A 464 7.16 -20.56 1.83
CA TYR A 464 8.16 -19.72 2.50
C TYR A 464 8.04 -18.26 2.10
N GLY A 465 8.38 -17.39 3.05
CA GLY A 465 8.45 -15.95 2.87
C GLY A 465 7.09 -15.30 3.08
N ALA A 466 6.95 -14.09 2.55
CA ALA A 466 5.71 -13.35 2.64
C ALA A 466 4.88 -13.54 1.36
N THR A 467 3.59 -13.81 1.55
CA THR A 467 2.65 -14.03 0.45
C THR A 467 2.00 -12.72 0.05
N ILE A 468 2.34 -12.22 -1.14
CA ILE A 468 1.91 -10.88 -1.60
C ILE A 468 0.38 -10.77 -1.64
N GLY A 469 -0.31 -11.82 -2.10
CA GLY A 469 -1.76 -11.81 -2.14
C GLY A 469 -2.42 -11.65 -0.76
N HIS A 470 -1.82 -12.18 0.31
CA HIS A 470 -2.37 -11.99 1.65
C HIS A 470 -2.20 -10.55 2.14
N TRP A 471 -1.12 -9.85 1.79
CA TRP A 471 -0.99 -8.42 2.11
C TRP A 471 -2.13 -7.60 1.48
N ILE A 472 -2.44 -7.90 0.22
CA ILE A 472 -3.52 -7.27 -0.54
C ILE A 472 -4.88 -7.56 0.09
N GLU A 473 -5.14 -8.84 0.40
CA GLU A 473 -6.41 -9.28 0.97
C GLU A 473 -6.62 -8.69 2.37
N TRP A 474 -5.60 -8.69 3.22
CA TRP A 474 -5.65 -8.03 4.53
C TRP A 474 -5.92 -6.54 4.42
N ALA A 475 -5.31 -5.83 3.46
CA ALA A 475 -5.60 -4.41 3.26
C ALA A 475 -7.09 -4.19 2.97
N ARG A 476 -7.69 -5.02 2.11
CA ARG A 476 -9.14 -4.97 1.82
C ARG A 476 -9.99 -5.28 3.06
N LEU A 477 -9.68 -6.34 3.80
CA LEU A 477 -10.42 -6.74 5.01
C LEU A 477 -10.34 -5.70 6.12
N VAL A 478 -9.17 -5.09 6.34
CA VAL A 478 -8.98 -3.98 7.28
C VAL A 478 -9.85 -2.78 6.89
N LEU A 479 -9.96 -2.46 5.60
CA LEU A 479 -10.82 -1.35 5.14
C LEU A 479 -12.31 -1.66 5.26
N HIS A 480 -12.74 -2.91 5.05
CA HIS A 480 -14.11 -3.33 5.35
C HIS A 480 -14.43 -3.18 6.84
N ALA A 481 -13.54 -3.66 7.72
CA ALA A 481 -13.69 -3.50 9.17
C ALA A 481 -13.71 -2.03 9.59
N ARG A 482 -12.81 -1.21 9.04
CA ARG A 482 -12.76 0.25 9.25
C ARG A 482 -14.07 0.92 8.85
N ALA A 483 -14.60 0.59 7.68
CA ALA A 483 -15.85 1.17 7.20
C ALA A 483 -17.03 0.78 8.09
N ALA A 484 -17.09 -0.47 8.55
CA ALA A 484 -18.12 -0.94 9.48
C ALA A 484 -18.04 -0.20 10.83
N LEU A 485 -16.84 0.02 11.37
CA LEU A 485 -16.64 0.83 12.59
C LEU A 485 -17.12 2.28 12.39
N ILE A 486 -16.76 2.92 11.28
CA ILE A 486 -17.22 4.30 10.99
C ILE A 486 -18.75 4.35 10.87
N ALA A 487 -19.36 3.36 10.21
CA ALA A 487 -20.80 3.30 10.05
C ALA A 487 -21.55 3.15 11.39
N LEU A 488 -20.98 2.41 12.34
CA LEU A 488 -21.60 2.14 13.65
C LEU A 488 -21.25 3.19 14.72
N ASP A 489 -19.98 3.61 14.78
CA ASP A 489 -19.41 4.40 15.87
C ASP A 489 -19.05 5.83 15.45
N GLY A 490 -19.05 6.13 14.15
CA GLY A 490 -18.69 7.44 13.58
C GLY A 490 -17.18 7.66 13.40
N GLU A 491 -16.35 6.76 13.89
CA GLU A 491 -14.89 6.80 13.79
C GLU A 491 -14.28 5.40 13.72
N ALA A 492 -13.01 5.32 13.31
CA ALA A 492 -12.21 4.10 13.34
C ALA A 492 -10.74 4.46 13.61
N PRO A 493 -9.94 3.53 14.17
CA PRO A 493 -8.51 3.78 14.43
C PRO A 493 -7.73 4.18 13.17
N GLU A 494 -6.85 5.18 13.30
CA GLU A 494 -6.05 5.70 12.17
C GLU A 494 -5.14 4.64 11.54
N TRP A 495 -4.63 3.70 12.36
CA TRP A 495 -3.74 2.63 11.90
C TRP A 495 -4.34 1.80 10.76
N MET A 496 -5.67 1.66 10.71
CA MET A 496 -6.33 0.83 9.70
C MET A 496 -6.11 1.35 8.29
N LEU A 497 -6.15 2.68 8.09
CA LEU A 497 -5.87 3.28 6.80
C LEU A 497 -4.37 3.33 6.50
N GLU A 498 -3.55 3.63 7.52
CA GLU A 498 -2.08 3.60 7.40
C GLU A 498 -1.60 2.21 6.94
N ALA A 499 -2.06 1.16 7.61
CA ALA A 499 -1.66 -0.22 7.33
C ALA A 499 -2.13 -0.68 5.95
N ALA A 500 -3.39 -0.42 5.59
CA ALA A 500 -3.92 -0.77 4.28
C ALA A 500 -3.12 -0.09 3.15
N THR A 501 -2.77 1.19 3.31
CA THR A 501 -1.91 1.91 2.36
C THR A 501 -0.52 1.27 2.27
N ALA A 502 0.13 0.99 3.41
CA ALA A 502 1.48 0.41 3.42
C ALA A 502 1.52 -0.99 2.78
N LEU A 503 0.56 -1.85 3.08
CA LEU A 503 0.43 -3.19 2.49
C LEU A 503 0.17 -3.11 0.98
N MET A 504 -0.68 -2.18 0.53
CA MET A 504 -0.99 -2.01 -0.89
C MET A 504 0.17 -1.41 -1.68
N GLU A 505 0.90 -0.43 -1.14
CA GLU A 505 2.10 0.12 -1.77
C GLU A 505 3.21 -0.92 -1.90
N LYS A 506 3.45 -1.70 -0.83
CA LYS A 506 4.43 -2.79 -0.83
C LYS A 506 4.05 -3.87 -1.85
N SER A 507 2.79 -4.27 -1.89
CA SER A 507 2.26 -5.20 -2.89
C SER A 507 2.43 -4.66 -4.32
N ALA A 508 2.09 -3.39 -4.55
CA ALA A 508 2.24 -2.76 -5.87
C ALA A 508 3.69 -2.71 -6.36
N ALA A 509 4.66 -2.60 -5.45
CA ALA A 509 6.09 -2.69 -5.78
C ALA A 509 6.53 -4.10 -6.21
N ALA A 510 5.81 -5.15 -5.77
CA ALA A 510 6.09 -6.53 -6.17
C ALA A 510 5.56 -6.89 -7.57
N PHE A 511 4.64 -6.08 -8.13
CA PHE A 511 4.15 -6.28 -9.49
C PHE A 511 5.29 -6.04 -10.50
N GLY A 512 5.70 -7.08 -11.20
CA GLY A 512 6.82 -7.00 -12.15
C GLY A 512 8.21 -7.09 -11.52
N ALA A 513 8.33 -7.48 -10.24
CA ALA A 513 9.61 -7.49 -9.52
C ALA A 513 10.68 -8.43 -10.11
N ASP A 514 10.27 -9.47 -10.83
CA ASP A 514 11.17 -10.41 -11.50
C ASP A 514 11.44 -10.05 -12.99
N GLY A 515 10.93 -8.89 -13.43
CA GLY A 515 11.05 -8.41 -14.81
C GLY A 515 9.95 -8.91 -15.77
N GLN A 516 8.97 -9.69 -15.29
CA GLN A 516 7.81 -10.14 -16.08
C GLN A 516 6.51 -9.57 -15.52
N PRO A 517 5.50 -9.20 -16.34
CA PRO A 517 4.22 -8.70 -15.85
C PRO A 517 3.56 -9.67 -14.85
N GLY A 518 2.81 -9.12 -13.89
CA GLY A 518 2.11 -9.90 -12.86
C GLY A 518 2.79 -9.86 -11.48
N PHE A 519 2.08 -10.34 -10.48
CA PHE A 519 2.61 -10.52 -9.14
C PHE A 519 3.33 -11.87 -9.04
N VAL A 520 4.53 -11.86 -8.47
CA VAL A 520 5.16 -13.10 -7.99
C VAL A 520 4.37 -13.62 -6.79
N TYR A 521 4.44 -14.92 -6.50
CA TYR A 521 3.64 -15.53 -5.44
C TYR A 521 4.15 -15.16 -4.05
N THR A 522 5.47 -15.32 -3.82
CA THR A 522 6.10 -14.98 -2.54
C THR A 522 7.40 -14.21 -2.71
N VAL A 523 7.75 -13.44 -1.68
CA VAL A 523 9.03 -12.73 -1.56
C VAL A 523 9.73 -13.09 -0.25
N ASP A 524 11.05 -12.98 -0.23
CA ASP A 524 11.83 -13.04 1.01
C ASP A 524 11.63 -11.74 1.80
N TRP A 525 12.12 -11.69 3.04
CA TRP A 525 11.90 -10.57 3.95
C TRP A 525 12.55 -9.25 3.49
N ASP A 526 13.47 -9.29 2.53
CA ASP A 526 14.07 -8.13 1.86
C ASP A 526 13.34 -7.70 0.57
N GLY A 527 12.26 -8.39 0.20
CA GLY A 527 11.47 -8.16 -1.01
C GLY A 527 11.95 -8.94 -2.25
N THR A 528 12.99 -9.77 -2.14
CA THR A 528 13.48 -10.58 -3.27
C THR A 528 12.45 -11.66 -3.66
N PRO A 529 12.05 -11.80 -4.95
CA PRO A 529 11.14 -12.85 -5.37
C PRO A 529 11.66 -14.27 -5.06
N VAL A 530 10.83 -15.08 -4.41
CA VAL A 530 11.09 -16.49 -4.09
C VAL A 530 10.32 -17.40 -5.05
N SER A 531 9.00 -17.49 -4.88
CA SER A 531 8.11 -18.22 -5.79
C SER A 531 7.61 -17.26 -6.85
N ARG A 532 7.89 -17.57 -8.12
CA ARG A 532 7.65 -16.68 -9.28
C ARG A 532 6.44 -17.11 -10.10
N GLU A 533 5.74 -18.15 -9.68
CA GLU A 533 4.47 -18.56 -10.22
C GLU A 533 3.44 -17.43 -10.01
N ARG A 534 2.46 -17.32 -10.91
CA ARG A 534 1.39 -16.33 -10.86
C ARG A 534 0.10 -17.06 -10.52
N MET A 535 -0.38 -16.90 -9.29
CA MET A 535 -1.64 -17.47 -8.85
C MET A 535 -2.78 -16.51 -9.14
N HIS A 536 -3.86 -16.98 -9.78
CA HIS A 536 -4.96 -16.12 -10.25
C HIS A 536 -5.63 -15.29 -9.15
N TRP A 537 -5.66 -15.84 -7.93
CA TRP A 537 -6.31 -15.21 -6.79
C TRP A 537 -5.57 -13.93 -6.35
N VAL A 538 -4.25 -13.84 -6.53
CA VAL A 538 -3.46 -12.67 -6.15
C VAL A 538 -3.91 -11.41 -6.90
N PRO A 539 -3.98 -11.38 -8.25
CA PRO A 539 -4.52 -10.23 -8.96
C PRO A 539 -6.04 -10.08 -8.81
N ALA A 540 -6.81 -11.15 -8.56
CA ALA A 540 -8.23 -11.04 -8.25
C ALA A 540 -8.45 -10.24 -6.94
N GLU A 541 -7.68 -10.53 -5.90
CA GLU A 541 -7.65 -9.74 -4.67
C GLU A 541 -7.12 -8.32 -4.92
N ALA A 542 -6.12 -8.16 -5.78
CA ALA A 542 -5.52 -6.87 -6.09
C ALA A 542 -6.54 -5.90 -6.69
N VAL A 543 -7.35 -6.33 -7.64
CA VAL A 543 -8.38 -5.45 -8.23
C VAL A 543 -9.49 -5.15 -7.22
N GLY A 544 -9.86 -6.09 -6.35
CA GLY A 544 -10.81 -5.85 -5.26
C GLY A 544 -10.28 -4.80 -4.27
N ALA A 545 -9.06 -4.98 -3.78
CA ALA A 545 -8.43 -4.08 -2.82
C ALA A 545 -8.16 -2.70 -3.42
N ALA A 546 -7.72 -2.60 -4.68
CA ALA A 546 -7.55 -1.32 -5.37
C ALA A 546 -8.87 -0.54 -5.53
N ALA A 547 -9.98 -1.24 -5.81
CA ALA A 547 -11.30 -0.61 -5.87
C ALA A 547 -11.71 -0.05 -4.50
N VAL A 548 -11.52 -0.81 -3.42
CA VAL A 548 -11.81 -0.37 -2.04
C VAL A 548 -10.89 0.78 -1.63
N MET A 549 -9.59 0.72 -1.93
CA MET A 549 -8.66 1.83 -1.70
C MET A 549 -9.13 3.11 -2.40
N TYR A 550 -9.52 3.02 -3.69
CA TYR A 550 -10.03 4.18 -4.43
C TYR A 550 -11.30 4.76 -3.79
N GLN A 551 -12.25 3.92 -3.37
CA GLN A 551 -13.47 4.37 -2.69
C GLN A 551 -13.17 5.06 -1.35
N VAL A 552 -12.19 4.56 -0.59
CA VAL A 552 -11.86 5.10 0.74
C VAL A 552 -11.03 6.39 0.64
N THR A 553 -10.06 6.47 -0.27
CA THR A 553 -9.09 7.59 -0.32
C THR A 553 -9.42 8.64 -1.39
N GLY A 554 -10.14 8.27 -2.44
CA GLY A 554 -10.35 9.11 -3.63
C GLY A 554 -9.08 9.30 -4.49
N GLU A 555 -7.97 8.63 -4.17
CA GLU A 555 -6.70 8.82 -4.87
C GLU A 555 -6.68 8.07 -6.21
N ARG A 556 -6.47 8.80 -7.30
CA ARG A 556 -6.51 8.25 -8.67
C ARG A 556 -5.53 7.10 -8.91
N VAL A 557 -4.41 7.05 -8.18
CA VAL A 557 -3.40 5.99 -8.30
C VAL A 557 -4.02 4.60 -8.13
N TRP A 558 -4.97 4.42 -7.20
CA TRP A 558 -5.59 3.11 -6.97
C TRP A 558 -6.50 2.69 -8.11
N ALA A 559 -7.21 3.63 -8.71
CA ALA A 559 -7.99 3.37 -9.91
C ALA A 559 -7.11 3.10 -11.15
N GLU A 560 -5.91 3.70 -11.25
CA GLU A 560 -4.92 3.36 -12.29
C GLU A 560 -4.31 1.97 -12.08
N ARG A 561 -4.05 1.57 -10.84
CA ARG A 561 -3.61 0.21 -10.50
C ARG A 561 -4.68 -0.82 -10.80
N TYR A 562 -5.93 -0.53 -10.48
CA TYR A 562 -7.08 -1.34 -10.86
C TYR A 562 -7.12 -1.59 -12.37
N GLU A 563 -6.99 -0.54 -13.19
CA GLU A 563 -6.95 -0.64 -14.66
C GLU A 563 -5.74 -1.47 -15.14
N GLN A 564 -4.56 -1.25 -14.55
CA GLN A 564 -3.34 -2.01 -14.86
C GLN A 564 -3.50 -3.51 -14.57
N TRP A 565 -4.07 -3.86 -13.43
CA TRP A 565 -4.20 -5.25 -12.99
C TRP A 565 -5.33 -5.97 -13.72
N TRP A 566 -6.43 -5.30 -14.07
CA TRP A 566 -7.41 -5.87 -15.01
C TRP A 566 -6.86 -6.09 -16.41
N ALA A 567 -6.00 -5.18 -16.90
CA ALA A 567 -5.33 -5.40 -18.18
C ALA A 567 -4.42 -6.65 -18.14
N TYR A 568 -3.76 -6.92 -17.00
CA TYR A 568 -3.01 -8.15 -16.79
C TYR A 568 -3.91 -9.39 -16.75
N ILE A 569 -4.98 -9.36 -15.93
CA ILE A 569 -5.96 -10.46 -15.84
C ILE A 569 -6.51 -10.80 -17.23
N SER A 570 -6.97 -9.79 -17.96
CA SER A 570 -7.54 -9.96 -19.30
C SER A 570 -6.55 -10.53 -20.30
N ALA A 571 -5.25 -10.24 -20.16
CA ALA A 571 -4.22 -10.67 -21.10
C ALA A 571 -3.72 -12.09 -20.82
N TYR A 572 -3.70 -12.52 -19.56
CA TYR A 572 -2.98 -13.73 -19.15
C TYR A 572 -3.80 -14.75 -18.35
N LEU A 573 -4.87 -14.33 -17.66
CA LEU A 573 -5.60 -15.21 -16.74
C LEU A 573 -6.94 -15.67 -17.28
N LEU A 574 -7.67 -14.85 -18.04
CA LEU A 574 -8.93 -15.29 -18.65
C LEU A 574 -8.66 -16.43 -19.65
N ASP A 575 -9.40 -17.53 -19.53
CA ASP A 575 -9.36 -18.62 -20.49
C ASP A 575 -10.53 -18.48 -21.49
N PRO A 576 -10.28 -17.99 -22.72
CA PRO A 576 -11.32 -17.81 -23.71
C PRO A 576 -11.77 -19.11 -24.38
N GLU A 577 -11.04 -20.23 -24.20
CA GLU A 577 -11.33 -21.51 -24.85
C GLU A 577 -12.22 -22.40 -23.97
N ASP A 578 -11.79 -22.61 -22.71
CA ASP A 578 -12.47 -23.52 -21.77
C ASP A 578 -13.26 -22.79 -20.67
N GLY A 579 -13.22 -21.44 -20.64
CA GLY A 579 -13.91 -20.61 -19.65
C GLY A 579 -13.22 -20.54 -18.28
N SER A 580 -13.69 -19.63 -17.42
CA SER A 580 -13.06 -19.30 -16.13
C SER A 580 -11.61 -18.78 -16.29
N TRP A 581 -10.85 -18.75 -15.20
CA TRP A 581 -9.48 -18.22 -15.17
C TRP A 581 -8.46 -19.34 -14.98
N PHE A 582 -7.33 -19.26 -15.68
CA PHE A 582 -6.16 -20.10 -15.40
C PHE A 582 -5.72 -19.88 -13.96
N HIS A 583 -5.72 -20.93 -13.14
CA HIS A 583 -5.44 -20.80 -11.71
C HIS A 583 -3.98 -20.54 -11.39
N GLU A 584 -3.08 -20.98 -12.27
CA GLU A 584 -1.64 -20.89 -12.10
C GLU A 584 -0.97 -20.64 -13.45
N LEU A 585 -0.10 -19.63 -13.51
CA LEU A 585 0.82 -19.42 -14.63
C LEU A 585 2.27 -19.59 -14.15
N ASP A 586 3.12 -20.00 -15.07
CA ASP A 586 4.57 -20.05 -14.86
C ASP A 586 5.16 -18.63 -14.77
N GLN A 587 6.47 -18.55 -14.52
CA GLN A 587 7.20 -17.28 -14.43
C GLN A 587 7.19 -16.44 -15.73
N ASN A 588 6.78 -17.02 -16.87
CA ASN A 588 6.69 -16.36 -18.16
C ASN A 588 5.24 -16.04 -18.56
N ASN A 589 4.28 -16.19 -17.62
CA ASN A 589 2.85 -16.06 -17.86
C ASN A 589 2.25 -17.09 -18.84
N ALA A 590 2.82 -18.30 -18.90
CA ALA A 590 2.21 -19.44 -19.60
C ALA A 590 1.37 -20.27 -18.62
N PRO A 591 0.13 -20.70 -18.98
CA PRO A 591 -0.69 -21.54 -18.12
C PRO A 591 0.03 -22.82 -17.68
N GLN A 592 -0.05 -23.13 -16.39
CA GLN A 592 0.42 -24.39 -15.81
C GLN A 592 -0.54 -24.87 -14.71
N GLY A 593 -0.16 -25.93 -13.99
CA GLY A 593 -0.95 -26.49 -12.90
C GLY A 593 -0.11 -27.41 -12.03
N VAL A 594 1.03 -26.91 -11.57
CA VAL A 594 2.00 -27.67 -10.77
C VAL A 594 1.56 -27.68 -9.32
N THR A 595 1.23 -26.51 -8.77
CA THR A 595 0.69 -26.35 -7.42
C THR A 595 -0.82 -26.53 -7.41
N TRP A 596 -1.52 -25.95 -8.40
CA TRP A 596 -2.97 -25.94 -8.49
C TRP A 596 -3.43 -26.45 -9.86
N PRO A 597 -3.53 -27.79 -10.05
CA PRO A 597 -3.98 -28.34 -11.31
C PRO A 597 -5.47 -28.04 -11.56
N GLY A 598 -5.81 -27.61 -12.77
CA GLY A 598 -7.20 -27.33 -13.15
C GLY A 598 -7.69 -25.96 -12.70
N LYS A 599 -8.99 -25.85 -12.42
CA LYS A 599 -9.67 -24.60 -12.06
C LYS A 599 -10.67 -24.85 -10.91
N PRO A 600 -10.20 -25.29 -9.73
CA PRO A 600 -11.02 -25.86 -8.66
C PRO A 600 -12.21 -25.03 -8.21
N ASP A 601 -12.07 -23.70 -8.17
CA ASP A 601 -13.13 -22.82 -7.70
C ASP A 601 -13.19 -21.50 -8.50
N ILE A 602 -14.22 -20.70 -8.22
CA ILE A 602 -14.44 -19.39 -8.85
C ILE A 602 -14.43 -18.25 -7.84
N TYR A 603 -14.10 -18.52 -6.58
CA TYR A 603 -14.38 -17.65 -5.43
C TYR A 603 -13.74 -16.27 -5.55
N HIS A 604 -12.42 -16.22 -5.69
CA HIS A 604 -11.69 -14.96 -5.77
C HIS A 604 -12.01 -14.24 -7.10
N ALA A 605 -12.02 -14.97 -8.21
CA ALA A 605 -12.33 -14.41 -9.54
C ALA A 605 -13.75 -13.80 -9.60
N TYR A 606 -14.74 -14.46 -9.00
CA TYR A 606 -16.12 -13.96 -8.97
C TYR A 606 -16.27 -12.77 -8.03
N GLN A 607 -15.63 -12.77 -6.87
CA GLN A 607 -15.62 -11.59 -6.01
C GLN A 607 -14.93 -10.37 -6.66
N ALA A 608 -13.90 -10.59 -7.49
CA ALA A 608 -13.25 -9.54 -8.25
C ALA A 608 -14.20 -8.82 -9.23
N THR A 609 -15.27 -9.48 -9.69
CA THR A 609 -16.30 -8.85 -10.54
C THR A 609 -17.40 -8.13 -9.76
N LEU A 610 -17.52 -8.39 -8.45
CA LEU A 610 -18.56 -7.84 -7.59
C LEU A 610 -18.08 -6.70 -6.68
N ILE A 611 -16.93 -6.87 -6.01
CA ILE A 611 -16.39 -5.89 -5.05
C ILE A 611 -16.32 -4.46 -5.64
N PRO A 612 -15.84 -4.25 -6.88
CA PRO A 612 -15.76 -2.91 -7.45
C PRO A 612 -17.11 -2.21 -7.69
N ARG A 613 -18.21 -2.97 -7.61
CA ARG A 613 -19.59 -2.55 -7.88
C ARG A 613 -20.40 -2.37 -6.60
N LEU A 614 -19.80 -2.57 -5.43
CA LEU A 614 -20.46 -2.52 -4.13
C LEU A 614 -19.78 -1.45 -3.25
N PRO A 615 -20.50 -0.88 -2.26
CA PRO A 615 -19.89 -0.04 -1.25
C PRO A 615 -18.94 -0.85 -0.34
N VAL A 616 -18.05 -0.16 0.37
CA VAL A 616 -17.11 -0.80 1.31
C VAL A 616 -17.83 -1.46 2.50
N THR A 617 -18.98 -0.96 2.93
CA THR A 617 -19.80 -1.57 3.99
C THR A 617 -21.29 -1.36 3.71
N PRO A 618 -22.17 -2.33 4.01
CA PRO A 618 -21.86 -3.68 4.48
C PRO A 618 -21.11 -4.52 3.43
N THR A 619 -20.56 -5.66 3.84
CA THR A 619 -19.78 -6.57 2.96
C THR A 619 -20.68 -7.35 1.99
N LEU A 620 -20.07 -7.94 0.95
CA LEU A 620 -20.69 -8.45 -0.29
C LEU A 620 -22.15 -8.91 -0.16
N ALA A 621 -22.39 -10.00 0.56
CA ALA A 621 -23.70 -10.65 0.58
C ALA A 621 -24.79 -9.75 1.18
N ALA A 622 -24.47 -9.01 2.24
CA ALA A 622 -25.40 -8.08 2.87
C ALA A 622 -25.64 -6.85 1.98
N ALA A 623 -24.61 -6.31 1.33
CA ALA A 623 -24.78 -5.21 0.38
C ALA A 623 -25.67 -5.62 -0.81
N MET A 624 -25.53 -6.85 -1.31
CA MET A 624 -26.37 -7.37 -2.38
C MET A 624 -27.82 -7.64 -1.92
N ARG A 625 -28.01 -8.19 -0.72
CA ARG A 625 -29.34 -8.30 -0.07
C ARG A 625 -30.04 -6.94 -0.01
N ASP A 626 -29.28 -5.89 0.29
CA ASP A 626 -29.79 -4.53 0.46
C ASP A 626 -29.93 -3.77 -0.87
N GLY A 627 -29.63 -4.41 -2.00
CA GLY A 627 -29.80 -3.83 -3.34
C GLY A 627 -28.78 -2.74 -3.67
N LEU A 628 -27.56 -2.81 -3.11
CA LEU A 628 -26.53 -1.79 -3.24
C LEU A 628 -25.57 -1.99 -4.43
N LEU A 629 -25.80 -3.02 -5.24
CA LEU A 629 -25.01 -3.25 -6.46
C LEU A 629 -25.18 -2.06 -7.42
N ASP A 630 -24.06 -1.50 -7.87
CA ASP A 630 -23.96 -0.31 -8.73
C ASP A 630 -24.57 0.97 -8.11
N SER A 631 -24.82 0.99 -6.79
CA SER A 631 -25.48 2.12 -6.12
C SER A 631 -24.66 3.41 -6.07
N THR A 632 -23.35 3.33 -6.34
CA THR A 632 -22.42 4.45 -6.35
C THR A 632 -22.19 5.05 -7.75
N LEU A 633 -22.80 4.48 -8.81
CA LEU A 633 -22.69 4.97 -10.19
C LEU A 633 -23.55 6.21 -10.50
#